data_AF-A0A372IIZ0-F1
#
_entry.id   AF-A0A372IIZ0-F1
#
_cell.length_a   1.000
_cell.length_b   1.000
_cell.length_c   1.000
_cell.angle_alpha   90.00
_cell.angle_beta   90.00
_cell.angle_gamma   90.00
#
_symmetry.space_group_name_H-M   'P 1'
#
loop_
_entity.id
_entity.type
_entity.pdbx_description
1 polymer ?
#
loop_
_entity_poly.entity_id
_entity_poly.type
_entity_poly.pdbx_seq_one_letter_code
_entity_poly.pdbx_strand_id
1 'polypeptide(L)'
;MKGFSPLQLIVSRDAAHEDAFVSRYRTLLAHAVKLTRGNRDLADDLLQDAFVQFTGAKPDLRQIENLDAYLFSMVKYLHLAHVRRGMRDPLGELAVVDYESAELSLSSAPASTVSLVCEQLVHICEFAFSKKDESRAHALFLLRFVHGYYIDELAALTRNSKPTIRKWLQEAQSEVRLALSAPQAAAVEQRFAWMERIQVSARRKDFLQALREHLLSFGRRHCPSRRVLQQIYSGAEYGEVSTELLGHYAVCRTCLDRANDLLGLPLLAERHDAEVDGRGRRNGPGSGGAGTERAFDLRRARRRVEAIEHHEPHKLLIRIDGIERAEQDLTLPSNRFALKLAADEKVHLIEIVSEQGVCLLSFFVPEIEPGEPLELRRELHMSGERIVAATVRYGETWPAIEVSYQDPESAAPESIAAWPAAASAPARPSGWRALWQKVRTWIVDAHDSLVPRMNPLFAAATILGVVSIALFLLWWSSIPRMSANVLLLRAEATEAGAVSGKSPGVIYQKVSIRTQRRTVERTIYRDAQGVRRPRRQQLSREDELLRSTLASAGINWDAPLSASDYAAWRRGSGTTRDEVTRSGVHLLTLTTTPLSKSAVVKETLTIRDTDFHTVDRTIVLRDSGTVEIAELNYDVLPWGAVNQDWFEPLVGGAAIPGRLHPSLAAHLPHLLSAAELDEAELSALLVLNRLHADQGEQIEVTRNGDGIQVRGLVESEQRKEEIESQLVRLHHVTPLVFTFDEMARGRTTADGITSIRTASVVRQLSPLEIYLVPQGQTREQAAQLAQDLVLAAASADRESKEIADLLEHFSAGSDLTPQARTALTVLIANHRGNVEAALEHEESLLHGIGFTRPGGDDGEQPAPIRAGLLSSAAQNLALCREVASTDGQARPVEATVPELLAAIARLHSITSSLSTAPDLPNAAGDRPFISKKQ
;
A
#
# COMPACT_ATOMS: atom_id res chain seq x y z
N MET A 1 43.06 4.92 -42.34
CA MET A 1 42.12 3.81 -42.11
C MET A 1 41.09 4.31 -41.11
N LYS A 2 39.82 4.43 -41.54
CA LYS A 2 38.73 5.00 -40.74
C LYS A 2 38.28 3.95 -39.71
N GLY A 3 38.62 4.17 -38.43
CA GLY A 3 38.21 3.32 -37.33
C GLY A 3 36.72 3.51 -37.04
N PHE A 4 35.99 2.40 -37.04
CA PHE A 4 34.59 2.32 -36.63
C PHE A 4 34.46 2.74 -35.16
N SER A 5 33.57 3.71 -34.89
CA SER A 5 33.18 4.10 -33.53
C SER A 5 32.03 3.18 -33.08
N PRO A 6 32.12 2.46 -31.94
CA PRO A 6 31.13 1.45 -31.55
C PRO A 6 29.74 1.99 -31.15
N LEU A 7 29.54 3.31 -31.15
CA LEU A 7 28.30 3.95 -30.66
C LEU A 7 27.31 4.37 -31.76
N GLN A 8 27.52 3.99 -33.03
CA GLN A 8 26.59 4.28 -34.13
C GLN A 8 25.51 3.20 -34.37
N LEU A 9 25.29 2.27 -33.44
CA LEU A 9 24.39 1.12 -33.61
C LEU A 9 23.00 1.24 -32.94
N ILE A 10 22.54 2.45 -32.56
CA ILE A 10 21.21 2.62 -31.91
C ILE A 10 20.13 3.20 -32.85
N VAL A 11 20.44 3.57 -34.09
CA VAL A 11 19.41 4.14 -35.01
C VAL A 11 19.28 3.32 -36.29
N SER A 12 18.80 2.09 -36.13
CA SER A 12 17.90 1.48 -37.11
C SER A 12 16.76 0.81 -36.33
N ARG A 13 15.92 1.63 -35.69
CA ARG A 13 14.62 1.15 -35.22
C ARG A 13 13.82 0.69 -36.43
N ASP A 14 13.32 -0.54 -36.39
CA ASP A 14 12.47 -1.10 -37.44
C ASP A 14 11.19 -0.26 -37.55
N ALA A 15 11.17 0.64 -38.54
CA ALA A 15 10.02 1.48 -38.84
C ALA A 15 8.75 0.65 -39.12
N ALA A 16 8.88 -0.63 -39.46
CA ALA A 16 7.77 -1.51 -39.81
C ALA A 16 6.68 -1.62 -38.72
N HIS A 17 7.03 -1.86 -37.45
CA HIS A 17 6.03 -1.97 -36.37
C HIS A 17 5.44 -0.60 -36.00
N GLU A 18 6.27 0.45 -35.98
CA GLU A 18 5.80 1.81 -35.73
C GLU A 18 4.82 2.26 -36.82
N ASP A 19 5.20 2.11 -38.09
CA ASP A 19 4.37 2.45 -39.26
C ASP A 19 3.08 1.63 -39.30
N ALA A 20 3.16 0.34 -38.97
CA ALA A 20 2.00 -0.54 -38.90
C ALA A 20 0.98 -0.09 -37.85
N PHE A 21 1.44 0.39 -36.68
CA PHE A 21 0.55 0.92 -35.64
C PHE A 21 0.03 2.32 -36.01
N VAL A 22 0.91 3.23 -36.44
CA VAL A 22 0.58 4.63 -36.76
C VAL A 22 -0.43 4.73 -37.89
N SER A 23 -0.30 3.90 -38.93
CA SER A 23 -1.26 3.83 -40.03
C SER A 23 -2.69 3.46 -39.58
N ARG A 24 -2.84 2.83 -38.41
CA ARG A 24 -4.11 2.39 -37.82
C ARG A 24 -4.57 3.22 -36.62
N TYR A 25 -3.77 4.21 -36.20
CA TYR A 25 -4.02 4.99 -34.99
C TYR A 25 -5.41 5.63 -34.97
N ARG A 26 -5.88 6.20 -36.08
CA ARG A 26 -7.22 6.82 -36.16
C ARG A 26 -8.34 5.83 -35.85
N THR A 27 -8.27 4.63 -36.40
CA THR A 27 -9.28 3.58 -36.19
C THR A 27 -9.21 3.05 -34.77
N LEU A 28 -7.98 2.82 -34.25
CA LEU A 28 -7.76 2.40 -32.86
C LEU A 28 -8.28 3.45 -31.87
N LEU A 29 -8.09 4.74 -32.15
CA LEU A 29 -8.56 5.85 -31.30
C LEU A 29 -10.08 5.90 -31.24
N ALA A 30 -10.75 5.75 -32.38
CA ALA A 30 -12.20 5.68 -32.42
C ALA A 30 -12.76 4.51 -31.57
N HIS A 31 -12.05 3.37 -31.55
CA HIS A 31 -12.41 2.23 -30.70
C HIS A 31 -12.08 2.47 -29.22
N ALA A 32 -10.90 3.00 -28.90
CA ALA A 32 -10.48 3.30 -27.54
C ALA A 32 -11.40 4.33 -26.88
N VAL A 33 -11.85 5.35 -27.60
CA VAL A 33 -12.83 6.34 -27.11
C VAL A 33 -14.17 5.69 -26.76
N LYS A 34 -14.62 4.69 -27.54
CA LYS A 34 -15.83 3.92 -27.21
C LYS A 34 -15.64 3.10 -25.94
N LEU A 35 -14.50 2.41 -25.80
CA LEU A 35 -14.18 1.60 -24.61
C LEU A 35 -14.12 2.47 -23.34
N THR A 36 -13.51 3.64 -23.43
CA THR A 36 -13.33 4.60 -22.32
C THR A 36 -14.55 5.51 -22.08
N ARG A 37 -15.74 5.14 -22.60
CA ARG A 37 -17.01 5.88 -22.42
C ARG A 37 -16.94 7.36 -22.81
N GLY A 38 -16.18 7.67 -23.86
CA GLY A 38 -16.00 9.04 -24.36
C GLY A 38 -14.86 9.83 -23.73
N ASN A 39 -14.14 9.27 -22.75
CA ASN A 39 -12.97 9.94 -22.16
C ASN A 39 -11.76 9.86 -23.10
N ARG A 40 -11.55 10.93 -23.87
CA ARG A 40 -10.49 10.99 -24.89
C ARG A 40 -9.08 10.95 -24.29
N ASP A 41 -8.84 11.57 -23.14
CA ASP A 41 -7.50 11.57 -22.54
C ASP A 41 -7.12 10.15 -22.09
N LEU A 42 -8.05 9.42 -21.47
CA LEU A 42 -7.86 8.01 -21.11
C LEU A 42 -7.67 7.11 -22.33
N ALA A 43 -8.36 7.41 -23.44
CA ALA A 43 -8.19 6.68 -24.71
C ALA A 43 -6.80 6.91 -25.32
N ASP A 44 -6.30 8.15 -25.28
CA ASP A 44 -4.97 8.49 -25.78
C ASP A 44 -3.87 7.81 -24.94
N ASP A 45 -3.99 7.81 -23.61
CA ASP A 45 -3.06 7.10 -22.72
C ASP A 45 -3.08 5.58 -22.96
N LEU A 46 -4.27 4.98 -23.11
CA LEU A 46 -4.43 3.56 -23.43
C LEU A 46 -3.74 3.19 -24.76
N LEU A 47 -3.84 4.04 -25.78
CA LEU A 47 -3.18 3.79 -27.06
C LEU A 47 -1.68 4.01 -27.01
N GLN A 48 -1.18 4.92 -26.16
CA GLN A 48 0.25 5.04 -25.92
C GLN A 48 0.80 3.78 -25.27
N ASP A 49 0.10 3.21 -24.28
CA ASP A 49 0.51 1.95 -23.65
C ASP A 49 0.52 0.81 -24.67
N ALA A 50 -0.54 0.73 -25.49
CA ALA A 50 -0.66 -0.27 -26.54
C ALA A 50 0.47 -0.15 -27.59
N PHE A 51 0.85 1.08 -27.97
CA PHE A 51 1.98 1.32 -28.85
C PHE A 51 3.28 0.80 -28.22
N VAL A 52 3.56 1.23 -26.99
CA VAL A 52 4.80 0.88 -26.28
C VAL A 52 4.96 -0.63 -26.17
N GLN A 53 3.89 -1.34 -25.79
CA GLN A 53 3.91 -2.80 -25.70
C GLN A 53 4.09 -3.47 -27.07
N PHE A 54 3.40 -2.99 -28.11
CA PHE A 54 3.50 -3.57 -29.45
C PHE A 54 4.89 -3.38 -30.07
N THR A 55 5.48 -2.20 -29.93
CA THR A 55 6.81 -1.90 -30.49
C THR A 55 7.94 -2.47 -29.65
N GLY A 56 7.74 -2.61 -28.33
CA GLY A 56 8.73 -3.21 -27.43
C GLY A 56 8.79 -4.73 -27.57
N ALA A 57 7.64 -5.42 -27.55
CA ALA A 57 7.56 -6.88 -27.65
C ALA A 57 7.84 -7.43 -29.05
N LYS A 58 7.79 -6.57 -30.09
CA LYS A 58 8.06 -6.88 -31.50
C LYS A 58 7.49 -8.24 -31.95
N PRO A 59 6.16 -8.44 -31.88
CA PRO A 59 5.57 -9.69 -32.33
C PRO A 59 5.87 -9.91 -33.82
N ASP A 60 6.07 -11.16 -34.23
CA ASP A 60 6.34 -11.50 -35.62
C ASP A 60 5.09 -11.19 -36.47
N LEU A 61 5.16 -10.09 -37.24
CA LEU A 61 4.05 -9.62 -38.07
C LEU A 61 3.63 -10.64 -39.13
N ARG A 62 4.50 -11.59 -39.49
CA ARG A 62 4.21 -12.63 -40.49
C ARG A 62 3.32 -13.74 -39.95
N GLN A 63 3.34 -13.95 -38.63
CA GLN A 63 2.52 -14.96 -37.95
C GLN A 63 1.14 -14.43 -37.55
N ILE A 64 0.91 -13.12 -37.69
CA ILE A 64 -0.38 -12.50 -37.36
C ILE A 64 -1.26 -12.50 -38.60
N GLU A 65 -2.25 -13.39 -38.64
CA GLU A 65 -3.20 -13.49 -39.76
C GLU A 65 -3.98 -12.18 -40.00
N ASN A 66 -4.42 -11.53 -38.91
CA ASN A 66 -5.16 -10.28 -38.97
C ASN A 66 -4.61 -9.28 -37.94
N LEU A 67 -3.78 -8.37 -38.43
CA LEU A 67 -3.13 -7.36 -37.60
C LEU A 67 -4.14 -6.38 -36.98
N ASP A 68 -5.21 -6.02 -37.68
CA ASP A 68 -6.24 -5.12 -37.14
C ASP A 68 -6.95 -5.76 -35.95
N ALA A 69 -7.40 -7.00 -36.11
CA ALA A 69 -8.04 -7.76 -35.04
C ALA A 69 -7.11 -7.95 -33.84
N TYR A 70 -5.82 -8.22 -34.09
CA TYR A 70 -4.81 -8.32 -33.05
C TYR A 70 -4.68 -7.01 -32.25
N LEU A 71 -4.53 -5.87 -32.93
CA LEU A 71 -4.38 -4.56 -32.27
C LEU A 71 -5.67 -4.14 -31.52
N PHE A 72 -6.85 -4.46 -32.04
CA PHE A 72 -8.11 -4.21 -31.31
C PHE A 72 -8.23 -5.07 -30.05
N SER A 73 -7.90 -6.35 -30.13
CA SER A 73 -7.87 -7.25 -28.97
C SER A 73 -6.87 -6.74 -27.94
N MET A 74 -5.69 -6.30 -28.38
CA MET A 74 -4.69 -5.69 -27.50
C MET A 74 -5.26 -4.50 -26.71
N VAL A 75 -5.84 -3.52 -27.42
CA VAL A 75 -6.41 -2.32 -26.79
C VAL A 75 -7.56 -2.69 -25.84
N LYS A 76 -8.41 -3.66 -26.23
CA LYS A 76 -9.52 -4.16 -25.40
C LYS A 76 -9.00 -4.78 -24.10
N TYR A 77 -8.05 -5.70 -24.17
CA TYR A 77 -7.55 -6.41 -22.99
C TYR A 77 -6.68 -5.51 -22.10
N LEU A 78 -5.90 -4.58 -22.68
CA LEU A 78 -5.22 -3.54 -21.92
C LEU A 78 -6.20 -2.63 -21.17
N HIS A 79 -7.33 -2.26 -21.80
CA HIS A 79 -8.38 -1.49 -21.12
C HIS A 79 -9.00 -2.28 -19.97
N LEU A 80 -9.31 -3.57 -20.18
CA LEU A 80 -9.84 -4.43 -19.11
C LEU A 80 -8.84 -4.55 -17.95
N ALA A 81 -7.56 -4.70 -18.25
CA ALA A 81 -6.50 -4.70 -17.24
C ALA A 81 -6.40 -3.36 -16.50
N HIS A 82 -6.49 -2.22 -17.20
CA HIS A 82 -6.54 -0.89 -16.58
C HIS A 82 -7.73 -0.71 -15.65
N VAL A 83 -8.92 -1.18 -16.04
CA VAL A 83 -10.12 -1.08 -15.21
C VAL A 83 -9.97 -1.93 -13.94
N ARG A 84 -9.41 -3.14 -14.06
CA ARG A 84 -9.14 -4.02 -12.92
C ARG A 84 -8.05 -3.47 -12.00
N ARG A 85 -7.04 -2.79 -12.57
CA ARG A 85 -6.03 -2.03 -11.82
C ARG A 85 -6.62 -0.80 -11.13
N GLY A 86 -7.50 -0.03 -11.77
CA GLY A 86 -8.12 1.14 -11.14
C GLY A 86 -9.00 0.80 -9.93
N MET A 87 -9.40 -0.46 -9.77
CA MET A 87 -10.15 -1.00 -8.62
C MET A 87 -9.26 -1.66 -7.56
N ARG A 88 -7.96 -1.78 -7.81
CA ARG A 88 -6.97 -2.35 -6.88
C ARG A 88 -5.83 -1.34 -6.80
N ASP A 89 -5.67 -0.63 -5.71
CA ASP A 89 -4.53 0.25 -5.50
C ASP A 89 -3.21 -0.53 -5.69
N PRO A 90 -2.57 -0.50 -6.87
CA PRO A 90 -1.61 -1.50 -7.26
C PRO A 90 -0.24 -0.86 -7.21
N LEU A 91 0.33 -0.83 -6.01
CA LEU A 91 1.75 -0.81 -5.67
C LEU A 91 1.83 -0.51 -4.18
N GLY A 92 2.12 -1.54 -3.39
CA GLY A 92 2.46 -1.36 -1.98
C GLY A 92 3.71 -0.48 -1.85
N GLU A 93 3.61 0.52 -0.98
CA GLU A 93 4.67 0.96 -0.06
C GLU A 93 6.08 1.28 -0.62
N LEU A 94 6.25 1.47 -1.93
CA LEU A 94 7.55 1.95 -2.44
C LEU A 94 7.71 3.43 -2.08
N ALA A 95 8.73 3.75 -1.28
CA ALA A 95 9.03 5.14 -0.92
C ALA A 95 9.35 5.95 -2.19
N VAL A 96 9.02 7.24 -2.21
CA VAL A 96 9.22 8.10 -3.39
C VAL A 96 10.67 8.11 -3.89
N VAL A 97 11.64 7.92 -3.00
CA VAL A 97 13.09 7.85 -3.31
C VAL A 97 13.51 6.55 -4.01
N ASP A 98 12.71 5.49 -3.89
CA ASP A 98 13.03 4.15 -4.40
C ASP A 98 12.60 3.95 -5.85
N TYR A 99 11.86 4.91 -6.40
CA TYR A 99 11.65 5.00 -7.83
C TYR A 99 12.92 5.46 -8.53
N GLU A 100 13.16 4.93 -9.72
CA GLU A 100 14.27 5.32 -10.59
C GLU A 100 14.27 6.79 -11.01
N SER A 101 13.08 7.40 -11.07
CA SER A 101 12.92 8.82 -11.40
C SER A 101 11.74 9.46 -10.68
N ALA A 102 11.82 10.77 -10.49
CA ALA A 102 10.74 11.61 -9.98
C ALA A 102 9.50 11.58 -10.90
N GLU A 103 9.71 11.38 -12.21
CA GLU A 103 8.62 11.23 -13.17
C GLU A 103 7.83 9.94 -12.93
N LEU A 104 8.54 8.83 -12.68
CA LEU A 104 7.92 7.54 -12.43
C LEU A 104 7.16 7.55 -11.11
N SER A 105 7.73 8.14 -10.04
CA SER A 105 7.03 8.25 -8.75
C SER A 105 5.76 9.10 -8.85
N LEU A 106 5.80 10.25 -9.54
CA LEU A 106 4.61 11.08 -9.79
C LEU A 106 3.57 10.38 -10.67
N SER A 107 4.02 9.62 -11.66
CA SER A 107 3.13 8.89 -12.56
C SER A 107 2.41 7.75 -11.85
N SER A 108 3.11 7.05 -10.95
CA SER A 108 2.57 5.93 -10.17
C SER A 108 1.71 6.37 -8.97
N ALA A 109 1.86 7.61 -8.49
CA ALA A 109 1.09 8.13 -7.36
C ALA A 109 -0.44 8.17 -7.63
N PRO A 110 -1.29 7.67 -6.71
CA PRO A 110 -2.74 7.90 -6.73
C PRO A 110 -3.10 9.38 -6.71
N ALA A 111 -4.25 9.75 -7.28
CA ALA A 111 -4.72 11.14 -7.29
C ALA A 111 -4.85 11.77 -5.89
N SER A 112 -5.14 10.96 -4.87
CA SER A 112 -5.26 11.40 -3.47
C SER A 112 -3.92 11.73 -2.80
N THR A 113 -2.81 11.16 -3.25
CA THR A 113 -1.48 11.30 -2.61
C THR A 113 -0.50 12.12 -3.43
N VAL A 114 -0.90 12.63 -4.60
CA VAL A 114 -0.02 13.46 -5.47
C VAL A 114 0.59 14.63 -4.71
N SER A 115 -0.16 15.33 -3.85
CA SER A 115 0.36 16.46 -3.07
C SER A 115 1.50 16.03 -2.15
N LEU A 116 1.30 14.94 -1.40
CA LEU A 116 2.30 14.37 -0.51
C LEU A 116 3.55 13.92 -1.27
N VAL A 117 3.38 13.31 -2.45
CA VAL A 117 4.51 12.91 -3.31
C VAL A 117 5.27 14.13 -3.83
N CYS A 118 4.58 15.20 -4.22
CA CYS A 118 5.23 16.46 -4.61
C CYS A 118 6.06 17.05 -3.46
N GLU A 119 5.52 17.09 -2.24
CA GLU A 119 6.24 17.56 -1.04
C GLU A 119 7.49 16.70 -0.78
N GLN A 120 7.35 15.38 -0.79
CA GLN A 120 8.48 14.45 -0.63
C GLN A 120 9.54 14.63 -1.72
N LEU A 121 9.15 14.88 -2.97
CA LEU A 121 10.08 15.15 -4.07
C LEU A 121 10.89 16.43 -3.86
N VAL A 122 10.27 17.49 -3.34
CA VAL A 122 11.00 18.71 -2.97
C VAL A 122 12.03 18.38 -1.90
N HIS A 123 11.66 17.63 -0.87
CA HIS A 123 12.57 17.25 0.22
C HIS A 123 13.76 16.40 -0.27
N ILE A 124 13.49 15.40 -1.12
CA ILE A 124 14.51 14.56 -1.75
C ILE A 124 15.50 15.42 -2.54
N CYS A 125 14.98 16.32 -3.37
CA CYS A 125 15.80 17.17 -4.22
C CYS A 125 16.61 18.19 -3.42
N GLU A 126 16.04 18.79 -2.36
CA GLU A 126 16.73 19.73 -1.48
C GLU A 126 17.90 19.06 -0.77
N PHE A 127 17.68 17.88 -0.19
CA PHE A 127 18.74 17.13 0.49
C PHE A 127 19.86 16.75 -0.49
N ALA A 128 19.52 16.14 -1.62
CA ALA A 128 20.51 15.75 -2.62
C ALA A 128 21.25 16.96 -3.21
N PHE A 129 20.56 18.08 -3.40
CA PHE A 129 21.17 19.33 -3.84
C PHE A 129 22.19 19.87 -2.83
N SER A 130 21.90 19.79 -1.52
CA SER A 130 22.84 20.25 -0.48
C SER A 130 24.16 19.46 -0.48
N LYS A 131 24.12 18.19 -0.90
CA LYS A 131 25.27 17.27 -0.89
C LYS A 131 25.97 17.09 -2.24
N LYS A 132 25.43 17.63 -3.33
CA LYS A 132 25.94 17.41 -4.70
C LYS A 132 27.41 17.77 -4.93
N ASP A 133 27.94 18.76 -4.20
CA ASP A 133 29.34 19.20 -4.36
C ASP A 133 30.31 18.39 -3.47
N GLU A 134 29.80 17.75 -2.42
CA GLU A 134 30.55 16.92 -1.46
C GLU A 134 30.56 15.44 -1.87
N SER A 135 29.50 14.98 -2.54
CA SER A 135 29.27 13.58 -2.84
C SER A 135 28.88 13.36 -4.30
N ARG A 136 29.70 12.56 -5.02
CA ARG A 136 29.43 12.15 -6.41
C ARG A 136 28.10 11.40 -6.51
N ALA A 137 27.80 10.58 -5.51
CA ALA A 137 26.58 9.79 -5.40
C ALA A 137 25.34 10.70 -5.51
N HIS A 138 25.30 11.81 -4.79
CA HIS A 138 24.18 12.75 -4.82
C HIS A 138 24.08 13.54 -6.13
N ALA A 139 25.22 13.92 -6.72
CA ALA A 139 25.21 14.54 -8.05
C ALA A 139 24.65 13.60 -9.12
N LEU A 140 25.06 12.32 -9.09
CA LEU A 140 24.55 11.29 -10.00
C LEU A 140 23.10 10.96 -9.73
N PHE A 141 22.69 10.93 -8.46
CA PHE A 141 21.29 10.76 -8.08
C PHE A 141 20.42 11.87 -8.68
N LEU A 142 20.82 13.14 -8.61
CA LEU A 142 20.07 14.23 -9.27
C LEU A 142 20.01 14.08 -10.79
N LEU A 143 21.11 13.68 -11.43
CA LEU A 143 21.15 13.41 -12.88
C LEU A 143 20.21 12.26 -13.26
N ARG A 144 20.18 11.18 -12.49
CA ARG A 144 19.30 10.02 -12.72
C ARG A 144 17.84 10.35 -12.43
N PHE A 145 17.57 10.82 -11.22
CA PHE A 145 16.26 10.91 -10.61
C PHE A 145 15.45 12.09 -11.17
N VAL A 146 16.09 13.23 -11.42
CA VAL A 146 15.40 14.45 -11.89
C VAL A 146 15.55 14.65 -13.40
N HIS A 147 16.77 14.52 -13.92
CA HIS A 147 17.07 14.80 -15.34
C HIS A 147 16.93 13.56 -16.25
N GLY A 148 16.61 12.39 -15.68
CA GLY A 148 16.26 11.19 -16.43
C GLY A 148 17.42 10.55 -17.19
N TYR A 149 18.65 10.68 -16.70
CA TYR A 149 19.81 10.01 -17.31
C TYR A 149 19.79 8.51 -17.03
N TYR A 150 20.02 7.67 -18.04
CA TYR A 150 20.18 6.23 -17.82
C TYR A 150 21.57 5.87 -17.30
N ILE A 151 21.71 4.69 -16.69
CA ILE A 151 22.99 4.24 -16.11
C ILE A 151 24.11 4.18 -17.16
N ASP A 152 23.81 3.74 -18.38
CA ASP A 152 24.76 3.72 -19.50
C ASP A 152 25.26 5.14 -19.84
N GLU A 153 24.36 6.12 -19.80
CA GLU A 153 24.69 7.52 -20.06
C GLU A 153 25.50 8.13 -18.91
N LEU A 154 25.18 7.78 -17.67
CA LEU A 154 25.96 8.19 -16.49
C LEU A 154 27.35 7.56 -16.49
N ALA A 155 27.47 6.30 -16.90
CA ALA A 155 28.75 5.62 -17.08
C ALA A 155 29.61 6.34 -18.12
N ALA A 156 29.02 6.74 -19.26
CA ALA A 156 29.70 7.55 -20.28
C ALA A 156 30.07 8.95 -19.75
N LEU A 157 29.15 9.62 -19.07
CA LEU A 157 29.33 10.98 -18.54
C LEU A 157 30.42 11.06 -17.47
N THR A 158 30.53 10.05 -16.62
CA THR A 158 31.50 9.96 -15.52
C THR A 158 32.78 9.23 -15.89
N ARG A 159 32.80 8.52 -17.03
CA ARG A 159 33.85 7.57 -17.44
C ARG A 159 34.10 6.47 -16.42
N ASN A 160 33.04 5.96 -15.79
CA ASN A 160 33.08 4.87 -14.82
C ASN A 160 32.29 3.65 -15.30
N SER A 161 32.52 2.49 -14.69
CA SER A 161 31.75 1.29 -14.99
C SER A 161 30.33 1.38 -14.43
N LYS A 162 29.37 0.72 -15.10
CA LYS A 162 27.97 0.69 -14.66
C LYS A 162 27.78 0.13 -13.24
N PRO A 163 28.48 -0.94 -12.81
CA PRO A 163 28.40 -1.41 -11.42
C PRO A 163 28.79 -0.34 -10.39
N THR A 164 29.81 0.48 -10.70
CA THR A 164 30.21 1.60 -9.84
C THR A 164 29.10 2.66 -9.76
N ILE A 165 28.46 2.98 -10.89
CA ILE A 165 27.33 3.91 -10.92
C ILE A 165 26.16 3.38 -10.08
N ARG A 166 25.79 2.10 -10.23
CA ARG A 166 24.71 1.46 -9.45
C ARG A 166 24.99 1.57 -7.95
N LYS A 167 26.22 1.27 -7.53
CA LYS A 167 26.63 1.37 -6.13
C LYS A 167 26.48 2.80 -5.60
N TRP A 168 26.94 3.81 -6.34
CA TRP A 168 26.79 5.21 -5.94
C TRP A 168 25.32 5.66 -5.88
N LEU A 169 24.47 5.19 -6.80
CA LEU A 169 23.04 5.50 -6.75
C LEU A 169 22.37 4.87 -5.51
N GLN A 170 22.71 3.61 -5.18
CA GLN A 170 22.22 2.93 -3.97
C GLN A 170 22.68 3.63 -2.69
N GLU A 171 23.94 4.08 -2.64
CA GLU A 171 24.48 4.86 -1.52
C GLU A 171 23.67 6.16 -1.33
N ALA A 172 23.47 6.94 -2.40
CA ALA A 172 22.68 8.17 -2.34
C ALA A 172 21.22 7.92 -1.92
N GLN A 173 20.57 6.89 -2.47
CA GLN A 173 19.20 6.52 -2.08
C GLN A 173 19.11 6.15 -0.59
N SER A 174 20.11 5.42 -0.06
CA SER A 174 20.13 5.05 1.35
C SER A 174 20.29 6.27 2.27
N GLU A 175 21.16 7.22 1.91
CA GLU A 175 21.36 8.46 2.66
C GLU A 175 20.13 9.38 2.61
N VAL A 176 19.52 9.55 1.43
CA VAL A 176 18.27 10.32 1.29
C VAL A 176 17.16 9.69 2.13
N ARG A 177 17.01 8.36 2.11
CA ARG A 177 16.00 7.65 2.91
C ARG A 177 16.20 7.91 4.41
N LEU A 178 17.44 7.80 4.89
CA LEU A 178 17.78 8.11 6.28
C LEU A 178 17.44 9.57 6.63
N ALA A 179 17.77 10.51 5.73
CA ALA A 179 17.47 11.92 5.93
C ALA A 179 15.96 12.21 6.03
N LEU A 180 15.14 11.55 5.21
CA LEU A 180 13.68 11.69 5.25
C LEU A 180 13.06 11.12 6.54
N SER A 181 13.71 10.13 7.17
CA SER A 181 13.23 9.51 8.41
C SER A 181 13.59 10.29 9.70
N ALA A 182 14.50 11.28 9.62
CA ALA A 182 14.96 12.03 10.78
C ALA A 182 14.03 13.22 11.13
N PRO A 183 13.72 13.48 12.43
CA PRO A 183 12.97 14.67 12.85
C PRO A 183 13.83 15.92 12.66
N GLN A 184 13.60 16.66 11.58
CA GLN A 184 14.43 17.79 11.19
C GLN A 184 13.77 19.13 11.57
N ALA A 185 14.17 19.68 12.72
CA ALA A 185 13.74 20.99 13.24
C ALA A 185 14.47 22.19 12.59
N ALA A 186 15.64 22.00 11.98
CA ALA A 186 16.50 23.10 11.50
C ALA A 186 16.31 23.51 10.02
N ALA A 187 15.54 22.75 9.22
CA ALA A 187 15.40 22.99 7.78
C ALA A 187 14.04 23.63 7.38
N VAL A 188 13.20 24.00 8.35
CA VAL A 188 11.85 24.54 8.07
C VAL A 188 11.90 25.85 7.25
N GLU A 189 12.84 26.76 7.53
CA GLU A 189 12.96 28.04 6.80
C GLU A 189 13.43 27.89 5.35
N GLN A 190 14.38 27.01 5.06
CA GLN A 190 14.85 26.77 3.68
C GLN A 190 13.81 26.01 2.84
N ARG A 191 13.05 25.11 3.47
CA ARG A 191 11.95 24.36 2.84
C ARG A 191 10.85 25.26 2.31
N PHE A 192 10.39 26.24 3.11
CA PHE A 192 9.37 27.20 2.67
C PHE A 192 9.83 27.97 1.43
N ALA A 193 11.13 28.29 1.32
CA ALA A 193 11.67 29.02 0.20
C ALA A 193 11.75 28.21 -1.12
N TRP A 194 11.88 26.87 -1.07
CA TRP A 194 11.80 26.01 -2.27
C TRP A 194 10.33 25.82 -2.71
N MET A 195 9.43 25.55 -1.77
CA MET A 195 8.01 25.35 -2.05
C MET A 195 7.31 26.62 -2.56
N GLU A 196 7.66 27.80 -2.06
CA GLU A 196 7.07 29.06 -2.54
C GLU A 196 7.52 29.41 -3.97
N ARG A 197 8.73 28.96 -4.36
CA ARG A 197 9.30 29.20 -5.71
C ARG A 197 8.86 28.18 -6.75
N ILE A 198 8.58 26.94 -6.34
CA ILE A 198 8.00 25.91 -7.21
C ILE A 198 6.48 26.05 -7.08
N GLN A 199 5.83 26.80 -7.98
CA GLN A 199 4.37 26.89 -7.98
C GLN A 199 3.79 25.47 -8.01
N VAL A 200 3.17 25.04 -6.89
CA VAL A 200 2.50 23.73 -6.79
C VAL A 200 1.27 23.78 -7.68
N SER A 201 1.47 23.52 -8.97
CA SER A 201 0.40 23.40 -9.94
C SER A 201 -0.40 22.13 -9.67
N ALA A 202 -1.72 22.16 -9.92
CA ALA A 202 -2.58 20.99 -9.77
C ALA A 202 -2.26 19.84 -10.78
N ARG A 203 -1.32 20.03 -11.72
CA ARG A 203 -0.97 19.07 -12.77
C ARG A 203 0.45 18.52 -12.55
N ARG A 204 0.59 17.19 -12.57
CA ARG A 204 1.86 16.46 -12.34
C ARG A 204 3.02 16.95 -13.22
N LYS A 205 2.75 17.23 -14.49
CA LYS A 205 3.74 17.66 -15.50
C LYS A 205 4.30 19.05 -15.20
N ASP A 206 3.40 19.98 -14.89
CA ASP A 206 3.75 21.38 -14.62
C ASP A 206 4.67 21.46 -13.38
N PHE A 207 4.43 20.62 -12.37
CA PHE A 207 5.30 20.50 -11.19
C PHE A 207 6.70 19.96 -11.52
N LEU A 208 6.81 18.86 -12.26
CA LEU A 208 8.10 18.25 -12.57
C LEU A 208 8.97 19.18 -13.42
N GLN A 209 8.37 19.88 -14.38
CA GLN A 209 9.06 20.90 -15.16
C GLN A 209 9.53 22.06 -14.29
N ALA A 210 8.68 22.56 -13.38
CA ALA A 210 9.06 23.62 -12.44
C ALA A 210 10.21 23.20 -11.52
N LEU A 211 10.23 21.95 -11.04
CA LEU A 211 11.31 21.39 -10.23
C LEU A 211 12.64 21.33 -11.02
N ARG A 212 12.60 20.84 -12.27
CA ARG A 212 13.77 20.81 -13.18
C ARG A 212 14.31 22.22 -13.42
N GLU A 213 13.44 23.18 -13.73
CA GLU A 213 13.82 24.57 -13.97
C GLU A 213 14.42 25.23 -12.72
N HIS A 214 13.83 24.95 -11.55
CA HIS A 214 14.34 25.45 -10.28
C HIS A 214 15.76 24.97 -10.00
N LEU A 215 16.02 23.66 -10.14
CA LEU A 215 17.38 23.10 -9.96
C LEU A 215 18.38 23.69 -10.95
N LEU A 216 18.00 23.87 -12.22
CA LEU A 216 18.85 24.45 -13.25
C LEU A 216 19.07 25.97 -13.08
N SER A 217 18.25 26.65 -12.26
CA SER A 217 18.42 28.08 -11.96
C SER A 217 19.62 28.37 -11.05
N PHE A 218 20.12 27.36 -10.32
CA PHE A 218 21.27 27.47 -9.42
C PHE A 218 22.63 27.32 -10.12
N GLY A 219 22.66 27.28 -11.47
CA GLY A 219 23.89 27.22 -12.24
C GLY A 219 24.91 28.29 -11.79
N ARG A 220 26.10 27.85 -11.36
CA ARG A 220 27.18 28.76 -10.93
C ARG A 220 27.57 29.71 -12.07
N ARG A 221 27.93 30.96 -11.73
CA ARG A 221 28.31 32.01 -12.71
C ARG A 221 29.56 31.66 -13.55
N HIS A 222 30.39 30.70 -13.13
CA HIS A 222 31.60 30.30 -13.83
C HIS A 222 31.45 28.89 -14.39
N CYS A 223 31.11 28.79 -15.68
CA CYS A 223 31.02 27.55 -16.42
C CYS A 223 32.40 27.19 -17.03
N PRO A 224 32.84 25.92 -16.99
CA PRO A 224 34.02 25.49 -17.73
C PRO A 224 33.89 25.78 -19.23
N SER A 225 35.01 26.17 -19.85
CA SER A 225 35.03 26.43 -21.29
C SER A 225 34.81 25.13 -22.09
N ARG A 226 34.26 25.25 -23.30
CA ARG A 226 34.06 24.09 -24.19
C ARG A 226 35.36 23.32 -24.45
N ARG A 227 36.50 24.00 -24.49
CA ARG A 227 37.83 23.37 -24.67
C ARG A 227 38.21 22.48 -23.48
N VAL A 228 37.92 22.92 -22.26
CA VAL A 228 38.18 22.12 -21.04
C VAL A 228 37.32 20.86 -21.04
N LEU A 229 36.02 20.99 -21.35
CA LEU A 229 35.14 19.82 -21.46
C LEU A 229 35.57 18.86 -22.59
N GLN A 230 36.00 19.40 -23.73
CA GLN A 230 36.57 18.61 -24.82
C GLN A 230 37.78 17.81 -24.34
N GLN A 231 38.72 18.43 -23.63
CA GLN A 231 39.91 17.74 -23.12
C GLN A 231 39.56 16.58 -22.17
N ILE A 232 38.54 16.75 -21.32
CA ILE A 232 38.07 15.72 -20.37
C ILE A 232 37.54 14.49 -21.12
N TYR A 233 36.80 14.69 -22.21
CA TYR A 233 36.15 13.59 -22.96
C TYR A 233 36.92 13.11 -24.19
N SER A 234 37.92 13.85 -24.70
CA SER A 234 38.71 13.47 -25.88
C SER A 234 40.02 12.75 -25.56
N GLY A 235 40.51 12.82 -24.32
CA GLY A 235 41.83 12.30 -23.94
C GLY A 235 41.78 10.96 -23.21
N ALA A 236 42.67 10.03 -23.58
CA ALA A 236 42.92 8.79 -22.83
C ALA A 236 43.63 9.04 -21.47
N GLU A 237 44.31 10.18 -21.32
CA GLU A 237 45.15 10.52 -20.16
C GLU A 237 44.45 11.32 -19.04
N TYR A 238 43.22 11.81 -19.25
CA TYR A 238 42.50 12.52 -18.18
C TYR A 238 41.78 11.53 -17.26
N GLY A 239 42.03 11.68 -15.95
CA GLY A 239 41.38 10.91 -14.88
C GLY A 239 39.88 11.19 -14.75
N GLU A 240 39.24 10.51 -13.78
CA GLU A 240 37.81 10.60 -13.53
C GLU A 240 37.29 12.05 -13.43
N VAL A 241 36.09 12.29 -13.96
CA VAL A 241 35.41 13.61 -13.88
C VAL A 241 35.27 14.01 -12.41
N SER A 242 35.75 15.19 -11.98
CA SER A 242 35.73 15.61 -10.56
C SER A 242 34.31 15.73 -9.96
N THR A 243 34.17 15.54 -8.65
CA THR A 243 32.89 15.68 -7.92
C THR A 243 32.25 17.06 -8.12
N GLU A 244 33.05 18.13 -8.04
CA GLU A 244 32.57 19.51 -8.26
C GLU A 244 31.96 19.71 -9.65
N LEU A 245 32.56 19.09 -10.68
CA LEU A 245 32.05 19.16 -12.05
C LEU A 245 30.76 18.35 -12.22
N LEU A 246 30.62 17.20 -11.55
CA LEU A 246 29.36 16.43 -11.53
C LEU A 246 28.25 17.21 -10.79
N GLY A 247 28.56 17.79 -9.64
CA GLY A 247 27.66 18.68 -8.91
C GLY A 247 27.24 19.90 -9.74
N HIS A 248 28.16 20.43 -10.57
CA HIS A 248 27.86 21.49 -11.54
C HIS A 248 26.94 21.01 -12.67
N TYR A 249 27.17 19.81 -13.23
CA TYR A 249 26.30 19.25 -14.27
C TYR A 249 24.86 19.09 -13.81
N ALA A 250 24.64 18.63 -12.57
CA ALA A 250 23.31 18.44 -12.00
C ALA A 250 22.46 19.74 -11.95
N VAL A 251 23.08 20.92 -12.06
CA VAL A 251 22.41 22.23 -11.91
C VAL A 251 22.70 23.21 -13.04
N CYS A 252 23.46 22.83 -14.07
CA CYS A 252 23.87 23.73 -15.15
C CYS A 252 23.52 23.17 -16.52
N ARG A 253 22.42 23.68 -17.10
CA ARG A 253 21.93 23.30 -18.43
C ARG A 253 23.02 23.43 -19.50
N THR A 254 23.73 24.55 -19.50
CA THR A 254 24.72 24.85 -20.54
C THR A 254 25.89 23.87 -20.53
N CYS A 255 26.41 23.51 -19.36
CA CYS A 255 27.55 22.61 -19.26
C CYS A 255 27.16 21.16 -19.47
N LEU A 256 25.98 20.75 -18.98
CA LEU A 256 25.46 19.42 -19.20
C LEU A 256 25.12 19.18 -20.69
N ASP A 257 24.45 20.13 -21.36
CA ASP A 257 24.18 20.03 -22.82
C ASP A 257 25.48 19.98 -23.64
N ARG A 258 26.53 20.73 -23.25
CA ARG A 258 27.85 20.62 -23.90
C ARG A 258 28.50 19.26 -23.70
N ALA A 259 28.36 18.65 -22.52
CA ALA A 259 28.87 17.31 -22.27
C ALA A 259 28.09 16.27 -23.08
N ASN A 260 26.76 16.41 -23.14
CA ASN A 260 25.88 15.58 -23.97
C ASN A 260 26.30 15.63 -25.45
N ASP A 261 26.50 16.84 -25.99
CA ASP A 261 26.95 17.04 -27.37
C ASP A 261 28.28 16.33 -27.67
N LEU A 262 29.22 16.34 -26.72
CA LEU A 262 30.53 15.70 -26.87
C LEU A 262 30.47 14.18 -26.82
N LEU A 263 29.52 13.65 -26.04
CA LEU A 263 29.33 12.22 -25.84
C LEU A 263 28.30 11.61 -26.81
N GLY A 264 27.61 12.44 -27.61
CA GLY A 264 26.53 12.00 -28.48
C GLY A 264 25.26 11.60 -27.72
N LEU A 265 25.06 12.14 -26.51
CA LEU A 265 23.88 11.90 -25.69
C LEU A 265 22.76 12.91 -26.02
N PRO A 266 21.47 12.55 -25.81
CA PRO A 266 20.36 13.48 -25.95
C PRO A 266 20.52 14.74 -25.09
N LEU A 267 20.18 15.90 -25.66
CA LEU A 267 20.16 17.19 -24.97
C LEU A 267 19.05 17.26 -23.91
N LEU A 268 19.17 18.13 -22.90
CA LEU A 268 18.14 18.31 -21.88
C LEU A 268 16.81 18.77 -22.46
N ALA A 269 16.81 19.62 -23.50
CA ALA A 269 15.59 19.98 -24.22
C ALA A 269 14.91 18.73 -24.82
N GLU A 270 15.71 17.84 -25.41
CA GLU A 270 15.24 16.58 -25.96
C GLU A 270 14.86 15.55 -24.90
N ARG A 271 15.12 15.81 -23.62
CA ARG A 271 14.67 15.00 -22.48
C ARG A 271 13.45 15.62 -21.79
N HIS A 272 13.36 16.95 -21.70
CA HIS A 272 12.29 17.65 -20.99
C HIS A 272 11.10 18.02 -21.92
N ASP A 273 11.33 18.34 -23.20
CA ASP A 273 10.32 18.91 -24.11
C ASP A 273 9.33 17.92 -24.76
N ALA A 274 9.31 16.61 -24.41
CA ALA A 274 8.20 15.73 -24.88
C ALA A 274 6.93 15.85 -24.02
N GLU A 275 6.95 16.68 -22.98
CA GLU A 275 5.78 16.86 -22.12
C GLU A 275 4.90 18.04 -22.53
N VAL A 276 5.40 18.95 -23.37
CA VAL A 276 4.66 20.11 -23.87
C VAL A 276 3.70 19.64 -24.95
N ASP A 277 2.42 19.53 -24.58
CA ASP A 277 1.29 19.45 -25.50
C ASP A 277 1.54 20.34 -26.72
N GLY A 278 1.21 19.88 -27.93
CA GLY A 278 1.38 20.58 -29.21
C GLY A 278 0.62 21.91 -29.39
N ARG A 279 0.53 22.73 -28.35
CA ARG A 279 0.00 24.09 -28.29
C ARG A 279 1.16 25.07 -28.07
N GLY A 280 2.04 25.25 -29.05
CA GLY A 280 3.06 26.28 -28.87
C GLY A 280 4.17 26.33 -29.90
N ARG A 281 3.83 26.63 -31.16
CA ARG A 281 4.59 27.55 -32.05
C ARG A 281 3.90 27.64 -33.41
N ARG A 282 2.87 28.49 -33.49
CA ARG A 282 2.43 29.11 -34.75
C ARG A 282 2.29 30.61 -34.52
N ASN A 283 3.41 31.32 -34.55
CA ASN A 283 3.39 32.73 -34.91
C ASN A 283 3.39 32.81 -36.44
N GLY A 284 2.18 32.83 -37.00
CA GLY A 284 1.93 33.10 -38.41
C GLY A 284 0.47 33.53 -38.55
N PRO A 285 0.18 34.75 -39.02
CA PRO A 285 -1.20 35.21 -39.13
C PRO A 285 -1.82 34.60 -40.38
N GLY A 286 -2.85 33.77 -40.24
CA GLY A 286 -3.58 33.31 -41.41
C GLY A 286 -4.53 32.14 -41.19
N SER A 287 -5.81 32.43 -41.43
CA SER A 287 -6.92 31.51 -41.73
C SER A 287 -7.44 30.60 -40.62
N GLY A 288 -8.69 30.85 -40.24
CA GLY A 288 -9.52 29.91 -39.50
C GLY A 288 -9.81 28.65 -40.31
N GLY A 289 -9.86 27.53 -39.61
CA GLY A 289 -10.21 26.23 -40.16
C GLY A 289 -10.30 25.19 -39.03
N ALA A 290 -11.41 24.45 -39.03
CA ALA A 290 -11.75 23.21 -38.33
C ALA A 290 -10.76 22.65 -37.28
N GLY A 291 -11.32 22.27 -36.12
CA GLY A 291 -10.61 21.65 -34.99
C GLY A 291 -9.56 20.62 -35.43
N THR A 292 -8.29 21.00 -35.26
CA THR A 292 -7.15 20.14 -35.54
C THR A 292 -7.21 18.89 -34.67
N GLU A 293 -7.38 17.72 -35.29
CA GLU A 293 -7.14 16.42 -34.66
C GLU A 293 -5.76 16.43 -33.98
N ARG A 294 -5.69 16.08 -32.70
CA ARG A 294 -4.42 15.82 -31.99
C ARG A 294 -3.71 14.67 -32.73
N ALA A 295 -2.51 14.92 -33.24
CA ALA A 295 -1.67 13.89 -33.85
C ALA A 295 -1.07 12.98 -32.76
N PHE A 296 -0.87 11.68 -33.06
CA PHE A 296 -0.20 10.76 -32.15
C PHE A 296 1.23 11.23 -31.85
N ASP A 297 1.57 11.36 -30.57
CA ASP A 297 2.89 11.82 -30.15
C ASP A 297 3.91 10.69 -30.17
N LEU A 298 4.45 10.43 -31.37
CA LEU A 298 5.48 9.41 -31.60
C LEU A 298 6.74 9.63 -30.77
N ARG A 299 7.09 10.89 -30.47
CA ARG A 299 8.30 11.19 -29.70
C ARG A 299 8.13 10.73 -28.27
N ARG A 300 7.00 11.07 -27.64
CA ARG A 300 6.64 10.60 -26.30
C ARG A 300 6.59 9.07 -26.23
N ALA A 301 5.96 8.44 -27.22
CA ALA A 301 5.82 6.99 -27.24
C ALA A 301 7.19 6.26 -27.36
N ARG A 302 8.09 6.74 -28.22
CA ARG A 302 9.45 6.21 -28.36
C ARG A 302 10.28 6.32 -27.09
N ARG A 303 10.18 7.43 -26.35
CA ARG A 303 10.88 7.57 -25.07
C ARG A 303 10.38 6.60 -24.01
N ARG A 304 9.08 6.29 -23.98
CA ARG A 304 8.56 5.28 -23.05
C ARG A 304 9.10 3.89 -23.36
N VAL A 305 9.31 3.56 -24.63
CA VAL A 305 10.01 2.33 -25.03
C VAL A 305 11.45 2.35 -24.54
N GLU A 306 12.18 3.46 -24.75
CA GLU A 306 13.57 3.62 -24.27
C GLU A 306 13.67 3.48 -22.74
N ALA A 307 12.72 4.04 -22.01
CA ALA A 307 12.67 3.96 -20.56
C ALA A 307 12.48 2.52 -20.08
N ILE A 308 11.67 1.72 -20.78
CA ILE A 308 11.51 0.29 -20.50
C ILE A 308 12.81 -0.48 -20.81
N GLU A 309 13.45 -0.19 -21.93
CA GLU A 309 14.73 -0.82 -22.32
C GLU A 309 15.83 -0.55 -21.26
N HIS A 310 15.83 0.62 -20.64
CA HIS A 310 16.83 1.02 -19.63
C HIS A 310 16.40 0.77 -18.17
N HIS A 311 15.21 0.23 -17.94
CA HIS A 311 14.70 -0.02 -16.58
C HIS A 311 15.55 -1.06 -15.83
N GLU A 312 15.70 -0.95 -14.51
CA GLU A 312 16.42 -1.91 -13.66
C GLU A 312 15.47 -2.48 -12.58
N PRO A 313 14.73 -3.56 -12.90
CA PRO A 313 13.84 -4.17 -11.92
C PRO A 313 14.61 -4.89 -10.81
N HIS A 314 14.13 -4.78 -9.57
CA HIS A 314 14.60 -5.58 -8.44
C HIS A 314 13.69 -6.76 -8.14
N LYS A 315 12.44 -6.68 -8.59
CA LYS A 315 11.43 -7.74 -8.46
C LYS A 315 10.58 -7.77 -9.72
N LEU A 316 10.19 -8.98 -10.12
CA LEU A 316 9.24 -9.19 -11.21
C LEU A 316 7.93 -9.70 -10.67
N LEU A 317 6.84 -9.18 -11.19
CA LEU A 317 5.47 -9.55 -10.86
C LEU A 317 4.80 -10.09 -12.12
N ILE A 318 4.12 -11.23 -12.00
CA ILE A 318 3.27 -11.79 -13.06
C ILE A 318 1.85 -11.32 -12.84
N ARG A 319 1.28 -10.66 -13.84
CA ARG A 319 -0.14 -10.30 -13.88
C ARG A 319 -0.85 -11.04 -15.00
N ILE A 320 -2.03 -11.57 -14.66
CA ILE A 320 -2.95 -12.21 -15.60
C ILE A 320 -4.21 -11.37 -15.65
N ASP A 321 -4.50 -10.84 -16.84
CA ASP A 321 -5.62 -9.93 -17.11
C ASP A 321 -5.77 -8.79 -16.06
N GLY A 322 -4.64 -8.18 -15.68
CA GLY A 322 -4.56 -7.08 -14.71
C GLY A 322 -4.54 -7.49 -13.23
N ILE A 323 -4.53 -8.79 -12.91
CA ILE A 323 -4.48 -9.33 -11.54
C ILE A 323 -3.10 -9.92 -11.27
N GLU A 324 -2.44 -9.49 -10.20
CA GLU A 324 -1.19 -10.08 -9.72
C GLU A 324 -1.36 -11.51 -9.23
N ARG A 325 -0.43 -12.40 -9.61
CA ARG A 325 -0.49 -13.85 -9.37
C ARG A 325 0.80 -14.47 -8.81
N ALA A 326 1.90 -13.74 -8.91
CA ALA A 326 3.21 -14.16 -8.44
C ALA A 326 4.14 -12.96 -8.40
N GLU A 327 5.07 -12.97 -7.45
CA GLU A 327 6.21 -12.06 -7.39
C GLU A 327 7.51 -12.84 -7.19
N GLN A 328 8.62 -12.28 -7.67
CA GLN A 328 9.95 -12.87 -7.56
C GLN A 328 11.02 -11.80 -7.41
N ASP A 329 11.78 -11.85 -6.31
CA ASP A 329 12.97 -11.01 -6.11
C ASP A 329 14.09 -11.44 -7.08
N LEU A 330 14.74 -10.46 -7.73
CA LEU A 330 15.86 -10.67 -8.64
C LEU A 330 17.17 -10.58 -7.85
N THR A 331 17.61 -11.70 -7.30
CA THR A 331 18.80 -11.76 -6.41
C THR A 331 20.00 -12.43 -7.06
N LEU A 332 19.81 -13.11 -8.18
CA LEU A 332 20.86 -13.82 -8.91
C LEU A 332 21.07 -13.21 -10.31
N PRO A 333 22.24 -13.43 -10.96
CA PRO A 333 22.45 -13.04 -12.35
C PRO A 333 21.50 -13.73 -13.34
N SER A 334 20.94 -14.87 -12.96
CA SER A 334 19.92 -15.58 -13.73
C SER A 334 18.84 -16.05 -12.77
N ASN A 335 17.62 -15.58 -12.99
CA ASN A 335 16.44 -15.96 -12.22
C ASN A 335 15.47 -16.65 -13.18
N ARG A 336 14.86 -17.75 -12.75
CA ARG A 336 13.85 -18.47 -13.52
C ARG A 336 12.78 -18.97 -12.56
N PHE A 337 11.51 -18.71 -12.87
CA PHE A 337 10.38 -19.14 -12.06
C PHE A 337 9.18 -19.45 -12.93
N ALA A 338 8.30 -20.31 -12.45
CA ALA A 338 7.13 -20.76 -13.19
C ALA A 338 5.86 -20.69 -12.34
N LEU A 339 4.79 -20.19 -12.95
CA LEU A 339 3.44 -20.14 -12.41
C LEU A 339 2.59 -21.19 -13.10
N LYS A 340 1.97 -22.09 -12.32
CA LYS A 340 1.02 -23.08 -12.84
C LYS A 340 -0.35 -22.43 -13.01
N LEU A 341 -0.95 -22.62 -14.17
CA LEU A 341 -2.31 -22.19 -14.48
C LEU A 341 -3.29 -23.35 -14.24
N ALA A 342 -4.54 -23.04 -13.91
CA ALA A 342 -5.56 -24.07 -13.89
C ALA A 342 -5.89 -24.53 -15.32
N ALA A 343 -6.28 -25.80 -15.50
CA ALA A 343 -6.48 -26.40 -16.81
C ALA A 343 -7.59 -25.73 -17.65
N ASP A 344 -8.56 -25.09 -16.99
CA ASP A 344 -9.70 -24.37 -17.57
C ASP A 344 -9.57 -22.84 -17.47
N GLU A 345 -8.45 -22.33 -16.94
CA GLU A 345 -8.25 -20.89 -16.77
C GLU A 345 -8.04 -20.21 -18.13
N LYS A 346 -9.01 -19.39 -18.53
CA LYS A 346 -8.90 -18.53 -19.72
C LYS A 346 -7.96 -17.37 -19.42
N VAL A 347 -6.81 -17.36 -20.08
CA VAL A 347 -5.82 -16.27 -20.02
C VAL A 347 -5.92 -15.48 -21.32
N HIS A 348 -6.10 -14.16 -21.24
CA HIS A 348 -6.16 -13.30 -22.43
C HIS A 348 -4.92 -12.43 -22.55
N LEU A 349 -4.42 -11.93 -21.41
CA LEU A 349 -3.29 -11.03 -21.31
C LEU A 349 -2.38 -11.46 -20.16
N ILE A 350 -1.10 -11.57 -20.46
CA ILE A 350 -0.05 -11.77 -19.47
C ILE A 350 0.85 -10.55 -19.50
N GLU A 351 1.10 -9.97 -18.33
CA GLU A 351 2.00 -8.85 -18.13
C GLU A 351 3.10 -9.26 -17.13
N ILE A 352 4.36 -9.01 -17.47
CA ILE A 352 5.50 -9.05 -16.55
C ILE A 352 5.83 -7.61 -16.18
N VAL A 353 5.75 -7.29 -14.90
CA VAL A 353 5.83 -5.92 -14.37
C VAL A 353 6.92 -5.85 -13.31
N SER A 354 7.60 -4.70 -13.19
CA SER A 354 8.51 -4.44 -12.08
C SER A 354 7.80 -3.96 -10.80
N GLU A 355 8.53 -3.95 -9.68
CA GLU A 355 8.08 -3.35 -8.42
C GLU A 355 7.81 -1.84 -8.49
N GLN A 356 8.25 -1.17 -9.57
CA GLN A 356 8.00 0.24 -9.79
C GLN A 356 6.78 0.49 -10.71
N GLY A 357 6.07 -0.60 -11.09
CA GLY A 357 4.89 -0.55 -11.93
C GLY A 357 5.16 -0.50 -13.44
N VAL A 358 6.41 -0.68 -13.86
CA VAL A 358 6.80 -0.66 -15.28
C VAL A 358 6.49 -2.01 -15.91
N CYS A 359 5.63 -2.04 -16.92
CA CYS A 359 5.32 -3.27 -17.65
C CYS A 359 6.42 -3.56 -18.69
N LEU A 360 7.23 -4.57 -18.40
CA LEU A 360 8.39 -5.00 -19.19
C LEU A 360 7.99 -5.89 -20.37
N LEU A 361 7.06 -6.80 -20.15
CA LEU A 361 6.49 -7.64 -21.21
C LEU A 361 4.98 -7.65 -21.09
N SER A 362 4.31 -7.55 -22.24
CA SER A 362 2.88 -7.76 -22.35
C SER A 362 2.60 -8.53 -23.63
N PHE A 363 1.83 -9.61 -23.53
CA PHE A 363 1.38 -10.30 -24.73
C PHE A 363 0.06 -11.03 -24.56
N PHE A 364 -0.64 -11.10 -25.69
CA PHE A 364 -1.97 -11.67 -25.80
C PHE A 364 -1.88 -13.16 -26.09
N VAL A 365 -2.63 -13.93 -25.31
CA VAL A 365 -2.81 -15.36 -25.56
C VAL A 365 -4.02 -15.49 -26.50
N PRO A 366 -3.84 -16.05 -27.71
CA PRO A 366 -4.96 -16.27 -28.62
C PRO A 366 -5.96 -17.27 -28.01
N GLU A 367 -7.20 -17.26 -28.49
CA GLU A 367 -8.17 -18.28 -28.08
C GLU A 367 -7.76 -19.62 -28.73
N ILE A 368 -7.40 -20.61 -27.90
CA ILE A 368 -6.92 -21.92 -28.34
C ILE A 368 -8.07 -22.92 -28.17
N GLU A 369 -8.22 -23.86 -29.11
CA GLU A 369 -9.16 -24.96 -28.91
C GLU A 369 -8.70 -25.90 -27.78
N PRO A 370 -9.61 -26.44 -26.96
CA PRO A 370 -9.24 -27.32 -25.84
C PRO A 370 -8.40 -28.52 -26.31
N GLY A 371 -7.16 -28.60 -25.86
CA GLY A 371 -6.24 -29.73 -26.12
C GLY A 371 -5.22 -29.50 -27.23
N GLU A 372 -5.25 -28.37 -27.94
CA GLU A 372 -4.19 -28.01 -28.88
C GLU A 372 -2.96 -27.48 -28.11
N PRO A 373 -1.74 -27.98 -28.38
CA PRO A 373 -0.55 -27.48 -27.74
C PRO A 373 -0.22 -26.07 -28.27
N LEU A 374 -0.03 -25.11 -27.37
CA LEU A 374 0.46 -23.77 -27.68
C LEU A 374 1.73 -23.50 -26.89
N GLU A 375 2.81 -23.12 -27.56
CA GLU A 375 3.96 -22.50 -26.92
C GLU A 375 4.12 -21.07 -27.45
N LEU A 376 3.91 -20.09 -26.56
CA LEU A 376 4.06 -18.68 -26.89
C LEU A 376 5.19 -18.09 -26.06
N ARG A 377 6.30 -17.75 -26.71
CA ARG A 377 7.44 -17.09 -26.09
C ARG A 377 7.56 -15.64 -26.50
N ARG A 378 7.88 -14.78 -25.54
CA ARG A 378 8.23 -13.37 -25.73
C ARG A 378 9.47 -13.04 -24.93
N GLU A 379 10.27 -12.12 -25.46
CA GLU A 379 11.47 -11.62 -24.81
C GLU A 379 11.64 -10.14 -25.10
N LEU A 380 12.17 -9.43 -24.10
CA LEU A 380 12.57 -8.03 -24.18
C LEU A 380 14.07 -7.99 -23.93
N HIS A 381 14.79 -7.37 -24.86
CA HIS A 381 16.20 -7.06 -24.72
C HIS A 381 16.32 -5.68 -24.09
N MET A 382 17.03 -5.60 -22.98
CA MET A 382 17.24 -4.39 -22.19
C MET A 382 18.70 -3.95 -22.30
N SER A 383 18.99 -2.74 -21.82
CA SER A 383 20.35 -2.21 -21.78
C SER A 383 21.30 -3.13 -21.00
N GLY A 384 22.57 -3.20 -21.39
CA GLY A 384 23.56 -4.05 -20.71
C GLY A 384 23.40 -5.55 -20.95
N GLU A 385 22.89 -5.95 -22.12
CA GLU A 385 22.66 -7.36 -22.52
C GLU A 385 21.71 -8.12 -21.58
N ARG A 386 20.90 -7.38 -20.80
CA ARG A 386 19.91 -7.95 -19.89
C ARG A 386 18.69 -8.41 -20.69
N ILE A 387 18.12 -9.55 -20.31
CA ILE A 387 17.00 -10.14 -21.03
C ILE A 387 15.92 -10.55 -20.04
N VAL A 388 14.69 -10.08 -20.26
CA VAL A 388 13.48 -10.63 -19.65
C VAL A 388 12.79 -11.49 -20.70
N ALA A 389 12.46 -12.73 -20.37
CA ALA A 389 11.69 -13.60 -21.23
C ALA A 389 10.54 -14.24 -20.47
N ALA A 390 9.42 -14.44 -21.16
CA ALA A 390 8.25 -15.13 -20.66
C ALA A 390 7.75 -16.12 -21.72
N THR A 391 7.48 -17.35 -21.30
CA THR A 391 7.00 -18.44 -22.15
C THR A 391 5.75 -19.04 -21.55
N VAL A 392 4.70 -19.15 -22.35
CA VAL A 392 3.44 -19.77 -21.96
C VAL A 392 3.32 -21.08 -22.70
N ARG A 393 3.04 -22.15 -21.98
CA ARG A 393 2.87 -23.48 -22.54
C ARG A 393 1.50 -24.04 -22.19
N TYR A 394 0.77 -24.45 -23.22
CA TYR A 394 -0.43 -25.28 -23.17
C TYR A 394 -0.10 -26.59 -23.88
N GLY A 395 -0.47 -27.75 -23.33
CA GLY A 395 -0.30 -29.06 -23.98
C GLY A 395 0.59 -30.08 -23.27
N GLU A 396 1.35 -29.69 -22.24
CA GLU A 396 1.92 -30.64 -21.27
C GLU A 396 0.94 -30.87 -20.11
N THR A 397 1.24 -31.76 -19.16
CA THR A 397 0.34 -32.20 -18.08
C THR A 397 -0.37 -31.07 -17.31
N TRP A 398 0.13 -29.83 -17.33
CA TRP A 398 -0.54 -28.60 -16.83
C TRP A 398 -0.11 -27.36 -17.63
N PRO A 399 -1.01 -26.39 -17.90
CA PRO A 399 -0.62 -25.11 -18.49
C PRO A 399 0.24 -24.28 -17.53
N ALA A 400 1.29 -23.63 -18.02
CA ALA A 400 2.24 -22.90 -17.18
C ALA A 400 2.80 -21.64 -17.88
N ILE A 401 3.07 -20.63 -17.07
CA ILE A 401 3.82 -19.42 -17.45
C ILE A 401 5.21 -19.53 -16.83
N GLU A 402 6.24 -19.53 -17.65
CA GLU A 402 7.62 -19.54 -17.23
C GLU A 402 8.26 -18.19 -17.53
N VAL A 403 8.89 -17.59 -16.53
CA VAL A 403 9.55 -16.29 -16.63
C VAL A 403 11.02 -16.45 -16.28
N SER A 404 11.88 -15.84 -17.07
CA SER A 404 13.31 -15.77 -16.80
C SER A 404 13.83 -14.35 -16.93
N TYR A 405 14.75 -13.98 -16.05
CA TYR A 405 15.52 -12.75 -16.12
C TYR A 405 17.00 -13.08 -16.11
N GLN A 406 17.74 -12.50 -17.05
CA GLN A 406 19.19 -12.64 -17.16
C GLN A 406 19.84 -11.27 -17.08
N ASP A 407 20.80 -11.13 -16.17
CA ASP A 407 21.66 -9.98 -16.03
C ASP A 407 23.13 -10.43 -16.06
N PRO A 408 23.78 -10.38 -17.23
CA PRO A 408 25.16 -10.84 -17.36
C PRO A 408 26.14 -9.94 -16.59
N GLU A 409 25.82 -8.66 -16.39
CA GLU A 409 26.65 -7.71 -15.63
C GLU A 409 26.52 -7.90 -14.10
N SER A 410 25.50 -8.63 -13.63
CA SER A 410 25.34 -8.99 -12.21
C SER A 410 26.31 -10.11 -11.77
N ALA A 411 27.02 -10.77 -12.69
CA ALA A 411 27.96 -11.84 -12.37
C ALA A 411 29.36 -11.31 -12.01
N ALA A 412 29.71 -11.44 -10.73
CA ALA A 412 31.03 -11.31 -10.09
C ALA A 412 31.55 -9.88 -9.76
N PRO A 413 32.09 -9.67 -8.54
CA PRO A 413 32.92 -8.52 -8.24
C PRO A 413 34.26 -8.70 -8.95
N GLU A 414 34.41 -8.10 -10.14
CA GLU A 414 35.75 -7.86 -10.65
C GLU A 414 36.45 -6.89 -9.69
N SER A 415 37.52 -7.41 -9.09
CA SER A 415 38.52 -6.70 -8.33
C SER A 415 39.11 -5.57 -9.21
N ILE A 416 38.47 -4.41 -9.20
CA ILE A 416 39.11 -3.16 -9.55
C ILE A 416 39.90 -2.73 -8.31
N ALA A 417 41.21 -2.61 -8.51
CA ALA A 417 42.21 -2.37 -7.48
C ALA A 417 41.80 -1.24 -6.51
N ALA A 418 41.80 -1.58 -5.22
CA ALA A 418 41.68 -0.62 -4.14
C ALA A 418 42.85 0.39 -4.20
N TRP A 419 42.52 1.68 -4.16
CA TRP A 419 43.43 2.73 -3.68
C TRP A 419 43.27 2.82 -2.15
N PRO A 420 44.34 3.04 -1.36
CA PRO A 420 44.36 2.62 0.03
C PRO A 420 43.76 3.70 0.95
N ALA A 421 42.77 3.32 1.74
CA ALA A 421 42.58 3.89 3.07
C ALA A 421 43.39 3.04 4.05
N ALA A 422 44.02 3.74 5.00
CA ALA A 422 45.11 3.26 5.84
C ALA A 422 44.80 2.02 6.70
N ALA A 423 45.89 1.32 7.01
CA ALA A 423 46.02 0.03 7.69
C ALA A 423 45.35 -0.10 9.08
N SER A 424 44.77 -1.28 9.33
CA SER A 424 45.00 -2.06 10.57
C SER A 424 44.57 -3.54 10.45
N ALA A 425 45.57 -4.43 10.39
CA ALA A 425 45.75 -5.80 10.93
C ALA A 425 44.73 -6.96 10.68
N PRO A 426 45.20 -8.23 10.67
CA PRO A 426 44.59 -9.31 9.87
C PRO A 426 43.65 -10.25 10.66
N ALA A 427 42.49 -10.57 10.08
CA ALA A 427 41.65 -11.68 10.53
C ALA A 427 42.04 -12.98 9.80
N ARG A 428 42.25 -14.05 10.57
CA ARG A 428 42.62 -15.39 10.12
C ARG A 428 41.50 -16.04 9.27
N PRO A 429 41.83 -16.84 8.23
CA PRO A 429 40.83 -17.54 7.43
C PRO A 429 40.16 -18.67 8.22
N SER A 430 38.83 -18.70 8.22
CA SER A 430 37.99 -19.70 8.88
C SER A 430 37.87 -20.99 8.04
N GLY A 431 38.16 -22.13 8.69
CA GLY A 431 38.32 -23.47 8.10
C GLY A 431 37.06 -24.18 7.60
N TRP A 432 35.99 -23.48 7.25
CA TRP A 432 34.73 -24.11 6.82
C TRP A 432 34.72 -24.49 5.32
N ARG A 433 35.55 -23.82 4.50
CA ARG A 433 35.67 -24.10 3.06
C ARG A 433 36.34 -25.44 2.73
N ALA A 434 37.14 -26.01 3.65
CA ALA A 434 37.75 -27.33 3.49
C ALA A 434 36.81 -28.50 3.85
N LEU A 435 35.73 -28.23 4.60
CA LEU A 435 34.75 -29.25 4.99
C LEU A 435 33.73 -29.51 3.86
N TRP A 436 33.32 -28.47 3.14
CA TRP A 436 32.34 -28.58 2.04
C TRP A 436 32.88 -29.25 0.78
N GLN A 437 34.19 -29.21 0.54
CA GLN A 437 34.81 -29.96 -0.55
C GLN A 437 34.84 -31.48 -0.28
N LYS A 438 34.82 -31.92 0.98
CA LYS A 438 34.81 -33.35 1.34
C LYS A 438 33.40 -33.98 1.34
N VAL A 439 32.37 -33.19 1.63
CA VAL A 439 30.97 -33.67 1.58
C VAL A 439 30.48 -33.85 0.14
N ARG A 440 30.92 -32.97 -0.77
CA ARG A 440 30.55 -33.04 -2.19
C ARG A 440 31.14 -34.26 -2.92
N THR A 441 32.33 -34.74 -2.53
CA THR A 441 32.91 -35.95 -3.13
C THR A 441 32.29 -37.25 -2.60
N TRP A 442 31.61 -37.23 -1.44
CA TRP A 442 30.97 -38.43 -0.87
C TRP A 442 29.58 -38.70 -1.47
N ILE A 443 28.82 -37.65 -1.82
CA ILE A 443 27.45 -37.77 -2.34
C ILE A 443 27.42 -38.17 -3.83
N VAL A 444 28.47 -37.87 -4.60
CA VAL A 444 28.54 -38.20 -6.02
C VAL A 444 29.01 -39.64 -6.26
N ASP A 445 29.86 -40.20 -5.39
CA ASP A 445 30.33 -41.60 -5.52
C ASP A 445 29.31 -42.65 -4.99
N ALA A 446 28.26 -42.22 -4.27
CA ALA A 446 27.28 -43.12 -3.67
C ALA A 446 26.06 -43.46 -4.57
N HIS A 447 25.90 -42.79 -5.72
CA HIS A 447 24.74 -42.99 -6.59
C HIS A 447 24.93 -44.12 -7.64
N ASP A 448 26.16 -44.52 -7.95
CA ASP A 448 26.44 -45.53 -8.99
C ASP A 448 26.66 -46.97 -8.47
N SER A 449 26.33 -47.28 -7.21
CA SER A 449 26.63 -48.62 -6.63
C SER A 449 25.49 -49.34 -5.90
N LEU A 450 24.23 -48.89 -5.96
CA LEU A 450 23.14 -49.50 -5.18
C LEU A 450 21.86 -49.83 -5.97
N VAL A 451 22.01 -50.69 -7.00
CA VAL A 451 20.98 -51.67 -7.41
C VAL A 451 21.74 -52.94 -7.83
N PRO A 452 21.66 -54.07 -7.08
CA PRO A 452 20.44 -54.89 -7.12
C PRO A 452 20.07 -55.67 -5.84
N ARG A 453 18.81 -56.14 -5.81
CA ARG A 453 18.12 -57.04 -4.86
C ARG A 453 17.63 -56.42 -3.54
N MET A 454 16.54 -55.64 -3.62
CA MET A 454 15.77 -55.26 -2.42
C MET A 454 14.84 -56.38 -1.95
N ASN A 455 14.86 -56.61 -0.64
CA ASN A 455 14.09 -57.59 0.12
C ASN A 455 12.58 -57.23 0.07
N PRO A 456 11.64 -58.18 -0.19
CA PRO A 456 10.22 -57.90 -0.44
C PRO A 456 9.49 -57.14 0.69
N LEU A 457 9.99 -57.21 1.93
CA LEU A 457 9.42 -56.47 3.07
C LEU A 457 9.61 -54.94 2.94
N PHE A 458 10.73 -54.49 2.37
CA PHE A 458 10.96 -53.06 2.16
C PHE A 458 10.10 -52.49 1.04
N ALA A 459 9.87 -53.28 -0.03
CA ALA A 459 8.98 -52.90 -1.12
C ALA A 459 7.53 -52.74 -0.64
N ALA A 460 7.05 -53.65 0.22
CA ALA A 460 5.70 -53.58 0.79
C ALA A 460 5.52 -52.35 1.69
N ALA A 461 6.51 -52.03 2.54
CA ALA A 461 6.48 -50.85 3.40
C ALA A 461 6.46 -49.54 2.59
N THR A 462 7.24 -49.45 1.50
CA THR A 462 7.23 -48.27 0.62
C THR A 462 5.89 -48.09 -0.10
N ILE A 463 5.25 -49.18 -0.56
CA ILE A 463 3.94 -49.11 -1.23
C ILE A 463 2.86 -48.66 -0.25
N LEU A 464 2.84 -49.20 0.97
CA LEU A 464 1.88 -48.79 2.01
C LEU A 464 2.05 -47.32 2.42
N GLY A 465 3.29 -46.83 2.47
CA GLY A 465 3.59 -45.42 2.69
C GLY A 465 3.04 -44.53 1.58
N VAL A 466 3.28 -44.89 0.33
CA VAL A 466 2.79 -44.14 -0.84
C VAL A 466 1.26 -44.14 -0.92
N VAL A 467 0.60 -45.27 -0.63
CA VAL A 467 -0.87 -45.37 -0.62
C VAL A 467 -1.48 -44.53 0.50
N SER A 468 -0.90 -44.54 1.71
CA SER A 468 -1.37 -43.68 2.81
C SER A 468 -1.21 -42.20 2.48
N ILE A 469 -0.10 -41.80 1.85
CA ILE A 469 0.12 -40.42 1.40
C ILE A 469 -0.90 -40.03 0.32
N ALA A 470 -1.19 -40.91 -0.64
CA ALA A 470 -2.19 -40.67 -1.68
C ALA A 470 -3.61 -40.51 -1.10
N LEU A 471 -4.00 -41.36 -0.15
CA LEU A 471 -5.29 -41.27 0.54
C LEU A 471 -5.39 -40.00 1.39
N PHE A 472 -4.31 -39.60 2.04
CA PHE A 472 -4.23 -38.34 2.79
C PHE A 472 -4.36 -37.12 1.88
N LEU A 473 -3.71 -37.12 0.72
CA LEU A 473 -3.80 -36.05 -0.28
C LEU A 473 -5.19 -35.95 -0.91
N LEU A 474 -5.85 -37.08 -1.18
CA LEU A 474 -7.22 -37.12 -1.68
C LEU A 474 -8.22 -36.58 -0.64
N TRP A 475 -8.06 -36.97 0.63
CA TRP A 475 -8.86 -36.43 1.72
C TRP A 475 -8.64 -34.93 1.91
N TRP A 476 -7.39 -34.46 1.84
CA TRP A 476 -7.03 -33.04 1.93
C TRP A 476 -7.63 -32.21 0.77
N SER A 477 -7.71 -32.78 -0.44
CA SER A 477 -8.29 -32.09 -1.60
C SER A 477 -9.82 -31.87 -1.50
N SER A 478 -10.49 -32.59 -0.59
CA SER A 478 -11.95 -32.56 -0.42
C SER A 478 -12.42 -31.56 0.64
N ILE A 479 -11.51 -30.81 1.27
CA ILE A 479 -11.84 -29.80 2.28
C ILE A 479 -12.10 -28.46 1.57
N PRO A 480 -13.34 -27.95 1.56
CA PRO A 480 -13.62 -26.65 0.96
C PRO A 480 -12.87 -25.56 1.74
N ARG A 481 -12.10 -24.74 1.01
CA ARG A 481 -11.19 -23.71 1.55
C ARG A 481 -11.90 -22.48 2.14
N MET A 482 -13.23 -22.49 2.26
CA MET A 482 -14.01 -21.36 2.79
C MET A 482 -14.89 -21.81 3.94
N SER A 483 -14.68 -21.21 5.11
CA SER A 483 -15.55 -21.43 6.27
C SER A 483 -16.92 -20.79 6.04
N ALA A 484 -17.95 -21.29 6.73
CA ALA A 484 -19.30 -20.76 6.68
C ALA A 484 -19.37 -19.25 6.98
N ASN A 485 -18.55 -18.77 7.91
CA ASN A 485 -18.46 -17.36 8.28
C ASN A 485 -17.92 -16.51 7.11
N VAL A 486 -16.88 -16.99 6.42
CA VAL A 486 -16.29 -16.27 5.27
C VAL A 486 -17.29 -16.25 4.10
N LEU A 487 -18.02 -17.34 3.88
CA LEU A 487 -19.03 -17.41 2.82
C LEU A 487 -20.20 -16.45 3.08
N LEU A 488 -20.70 -16.38 4.32
CA LEU A 488 -21.77 -15.45 4.71
C LEU A 488 -21.32 -13.99 4.69
N LEU A 489 -20.14 -13.68 5.24
CA LEU A 489 -19.61 -12.31 5.26
C LEU A 489 -19.49 -11.73 3.85
N ARG A 490 -19.07 -12.53 2.87
CA ARG A 490 -18.98 -12.11 1.47
C ARG A 490 -20.35 -11.95 0.81
N ALA A 491 -21.32 -12.79 1.16
CA ALA A 491 -22.69 -12.65 0.67
C ALA A 491 -23.38 -11.40 1.24
N GLU A 492 -23.18 -11.10 2.53
CA GLU A 492 -23.66 -9.87 3.18
C GLU A 492 -23.04 -8.61 2.58
N ALA A 493 -21.72 -8.62 2.33
CA ALA A 493 -21.02 -7.50 1.70
C ALA A 493 -21.53 -7.23 0.27
N THR A 494 -21.86 -8.28 -0.48
CA THR A 494 -22.43 -8.17 -1.84
C THR A 494 -23.84 -7.59 -1.79
N GLU A 495 -24.67 -8.06 -0.86
CA GLU A 495 -26.02 -7.52 -0.63
C GLU A 495 -25.96 -6.02 -0.25
N ALA A 496 -25.04 -5.61 0.63
CA ALA A 496 -24.84 -4.21 1.03
C ALA A 496 -24.27 -3.34 -0.12
N GLY A 497 -23.43 -3.92 -0.98
CA GLY A 497 -22.88 -3.25 -2.16
C GLY A 497 -23.92 -2.96 -3.24
N ALA A 498 -24.92 -3.84 -3.42
CA ALA A 498 -26.06 -3.60 -4.31
C ALA A 498 -26.91 -2.40 -3.85
N VAL A 499 -26.93 -2.13 -2.55
CA VAL A 499 -27.64 -1.00 -1.92
C VAL A 499 -26.80 0.29 -1.99
N SER A 500 -25.47 0.19 -1.84
CA SER A 500 -24.58 1.37 -1.71
C SER A 500 -24.02 1.93 -3.03
N GLY A 501 -24.47 1.45 -4.19
CA GLY A 501 -23.95 1.87 -5.49
C GLY A 501 -24.13 3.38 -5.77
N LYS A 502 -23.07 4.03 -6.31
CA LYS A 502 -23.04 5.47 -6.71
C LYS A 502 -24.07 5.90 -7.78
N SER A 503 -24.91 4.99 -8.26
CA SER A 503 -25.95 5.24 -9.26
C SER A 503 -27.34 5.02 -8.65
N PRO A 504 -28.23 6.03 -8.68
CA PRO A 504 -29.60 5.89 -8.17
C PRO A 504 -30.39 4.85 -8.99
N GLY A 505 -31.01 3.85 -8.35
CA GLY A 505 -31.70 2.75 -9.04
C GLY A 505 -32.60 1.89 -8.14
N VAL A 506 -33.38 0.99 -8.75
CA VAL A 506 -34.33 0.08 -8.11
C VAL A 506 -33.90 -1.36 -8.38
N ILE A 507 -33.73 -2.14 -7.32
CA ILE A 507 -33.51 -3.57 -7.39
C ILE A 507 -34.85 -4.26 -7.71
N TYR A 508 -34.87 -4.97 -8.83
CA TYR A 508 -35.93 -5.87 -9.24
C TYR A 508 -35.50 -7.31 -8.96
N GLN A 509 -36.27 -8.04 -8.17
CA GLN A 509 -36.01 -9.46 -7.90
C GLN A 509 -37.30 -10.26 -7.99
N LYS A 510 -37.30 -11.32 -8.81
CA LYS A 510 -38.41 -12.27 -8.92
C LYS A 510 -37.99 -13.59 -8.27
N VAL A 511 -38.78 -14.07 -7.31
CA VAL A 511 -38.53 -15.30 -6.55
C VAL A 511 -39.68 -16.29 -6.67
N SER A 512 -39.37 -17.58 -6.60
CA SER A 512 -40.33 -18.68 -6.48
C SER A 512 -40.26 -19.24 -5.06
N ILE A 513 -41.38 -19.25 -4.35
CA ILE A 513 -41.50 -19.83 -3.01
C ILE A 513 -42.33 -21.11 -3.13
N ARG A 514 -41.68 -22.26 -2.96
CA ARG A 514 -42.30 -23.59 -3.00
C ARG A 514 -42.48 -24.13 -1.59
N THR A 515 -43.69 -24.60 -1.31
CA THR A 515 -44.07 -25.30 -0.08
C THR A 515 -44.63 -26.68 -0.47
N GLN A 516 -44.86 -27.55 0.51
CA GLN A 516 -45.48 -28.87 0.25
C GLN A 516 -46.88 -28.78 -0.39
N ARG A 517 -47.59 -27.65 -0.22
CA ARG A 517 -48.97 -27.49 -0.69
C ARG A 517 -49.09 -26.67 -1.98
N ARG A 518 -48.12 -25.80 -2.29
CA ARG A 518 -48.17 -24.88 -3.43
C ARG A 518 -46.83 -24.21 -3.75
N THR A 519 -46.74 -23.65 -4.96
CA THR A 519 -45.65 -22.75 -5.40
C THR A 519 -46.22 -21.37 -5.68
N VAL A 520 -45.55 -20.32 -5.21
CA VAL A 520 -45.94 -18.91 -5.41
C VAL A 520 -44.78 -18.15 -6.03
N GLU A 521 -45.01 -17.49 -7.16
CA GLU A 521 -44.04 -16.55 -7.73
C GLU A 521 -44.33 -15.14 -7.21
N ARG A 522 -43.29 -14.45 -6.74
CA ARG A 522 -43.40 -13.08 -6.20
C ARG A 522 -42.35 -12.20 -6.84
N THR A 523 -42.76 -10.97 -7.14
CA THR A 523 -41.86 -9.91 -7.62
C THR A 523 -41.65 -8.89 -6.52
N ILE A 524 -40.40 -8.51 -6.30
CA ILE A 524 -39.95 -7.63 -5.21
C ILE A 524 -39.22 -6.45 -5.84
N TYR A 525 -39.59 -5.24 -5.43
CA TYR A 525 -38.95 -3.99 -5.82
C TYR A 525 -38.37 -3.31 -4.59
N ARG A 526 -37.08 -3.00 -4.61
CA ARG A 526 -36.38 -2.32 -3.50
C ARG A 526 -35.61 -1.11 -4.02
N ASP A 527 -35.67 0.00 -3.30
CA ASP A 527 -34.79 1.13 -3.57
C ASP A 527 -33.36 0.73 -3.20
N ALA A 528 -32.41 0.84 -4.15
CA ALA A 528 -31.01 0.57 -3.86
C ALA A 528 -30.53 1.50 -2.73
N GLN A 529 -30.96 2.76 -2.69
CA GLN A 529 -30.50 3.70 -1.66
C GLN A 529 -31.26 3.60 -0.32
N GLY A 530 -32.30 2.76 -0.22
CA GLY A 530 -33.12 2.61 0.99
C GLY A 530 -33.96 3.84 1.38
N VAL A 531 -34.06 4.85 0.51
CA VAL A 531 -34.76 6.13 0.80
C VAL A 531 -36.26 5.99 0.57
N ARG A 532 -36.68 5.27 -0.48
CA ARG A 532 -38.09 5.11 -0.87
C ARG A 532 -38.63 3.75 -0.47
N ARG A 533 -39.82 3.75 0.13
CA ARG A 533 -40.51 2.52 0.53
C ARG A 533 -41.46 2.06 -0.58
N PRO A 534 -41.47 0.77 -0.95
CA PRO A 534 -42.45 0.24 -1.88
C PRO A 534 -43.84 0.30 -1.26
N ARG A 535 -44.87 0.63 -2.05
CA ARG A 535 -46.26 0.63 -1.59
C ARG A 535 -46.68 -0.78 -1.20
N ARG A 536 -47.30 -0.93 -0.03
CA ARG A 536 -47.85 -2.21 0.43
C ARG A 536 -48.92 -2.72 -0.55
N GLN A 537 -48.64 -3.83 -1.21
CA GLN A 537 -49.64 -4.58 -1.97
C GLN A 537 -50.52 -5.38 -0.99
N GLN A 538 -51.84 -5.42 -1.25
CA GLN A 538 -52.74 -6.32 -0.52
C GLN A 538 -52.40 -7.77 -0.87
N LEU A 539 -52.06 -8.55 0.15
CA LEU A 539 -51.78 -9.98 0.00
C LEU A 539 -53.08 -10.78 0.06
N SER A 540 -53.12 -11.92 -0.61
CA SER A 540 -54.22 -12.88 -0.41
C SER A 540 -54.16 -13.45 1.01
N ARG A 541 -55.28 -13.91 1.56
CA ARG A 541 -55.33 -14.51 2.90
C ARG A 541 -54.33 -15.67 3.06
N GLU A 542 -54.07 -16.40 1.98
CA GLU A 542 -53.11 -17.51 1.96
C GLU A 542 -51.65 -17.03 1.91
N ASP A 543 -51.35 -15.93 1.21
CA ASP A 543 -50.01 -15.33 1.20
C ASP A 543 -49.70 -14.65 2.54
N GLU A 544 -50.70 -14.08 3.21
CA GLU A 544 -50.57 -13.57 4.58
C GLU A 544 -50.18 -14.70 5.56
N LEU A 545 -50.76 -15.89 5.38
CA LEU A 545 -50.41 -17.07 6.18
C LEU A 545 -48.98 -17.52 5.88
N LEU A 546 -48.59 -17.62 4.61
CA LEU A 546 -47.23 -17.98 4.21
C LEU A 546 -46.19 -16.96 4.72
N ARG A 547 -46.51 -15.68 4.66
CA ARG A 547 -45.72 -14.59 5.25
C ARG A 547 -45.53 -14.78 6.75
N SER A 548 -46.59 -15.13 7.47
CA SER A 548 -46.50 -15.40 8.91
C SER A 548 -45.63 -16.62 9.22
N THR A 549 -45.69 -17.67 8.38
CA THR A 549 -44.84 -18.86 8.51
C THR A 549 -43.36 -18.51 8.29
N LEU A 550 -43.03 -17.76 7.24
CA LEU A 550 -41.67 -17.30 6.97
C LEU A 550 -41.15 -16.36 8.07
N ALA A 551 -41.98 -15.45 8.56
CA ALA A 551 -41.62 -14.56 9.66
C ALA A 551 -41.33 -15.32 10.96
N SER A 552 -42.07 -16.41 11.25
CA SER A 552 -41.78 -17.29 12.40
C SER A 552 -40.44 -18.02 12.29
N ALA A 553 -39.89 -18.14 11.08
CA ALA A 553 -38.56 -18.67 10.80
C ALA A 553 -37.49 -17.55 10.69
N GLY A 554 -37.83 -16.29 10.96
CA GLY A 554 -36.89 -15.17 10.87
C GLY A 554 -36.61 -14.69 9.43
N ILE A 555 -37.47 -15.01 8.46
CA ILE A 555 -37.27 -14.68 7.05
C ILE A 555 -38.11 -13.46 6.69
N ASN A 556 -37.47 -12.42 6.16
CA ASN A 556 -38.15 -11.23 5.69
C ASN A 556 -38.91 -11.51 4.39
N TRP A 557 -40.20 -11.21 4.38
CA TRP A 557 -41.08 -11.36 3.21
C TRP A 557 -40.67 -10.49 2.01
N ASP A 558 -40.03 -9.36 2.27
CA ASP A 558 -39.58 -8.41 1.26
C ASP A 558 -38.09 -8.59 0.90
N ALA A 559 -37.40 -9.53 1.54
CA ALA A 559 -36.01 -9.90 1.28
C ALA A 559 -35.72 -11.39 1.58
N PRO A 560 -36.46 -12.34 0.98
CA PRO A 560 -36.47 -13.74 1.45
C PRO A 560 -35.14 -14.49 1.23
N LEU A 561 -34.31 -14.03 0.28
CA LEU A 561 -32.97 -14.55 0.01
C LEU A 561 -31.85 -13.78 0.71
N SER A 562 -32.16 -12.86 1.64
CA SER A 562 -31.14 -12.04 2.30
C SER A 562 -30.10 -12.88 3.04
N ALA A 563 -28.82 -12.62 2.75
CA ALA A 563 -27.70 -13.21 3.45
C ALA A 563 -27.63 -12.68 4.89
N SER A 564 -27.95 -11.39 5.07
CA SER A 564 -27.96 -10.75 6.39
C SER A 564 -29.03 -11.34 7.33
N ASP A 565 -30.23 -11.64 6.80
CA ASP A 565 -31.28 -12.30 7.57
C ASP A 565 -30.88 -13.74 7.95
N TYR A 566 -30.24 -14.47 7.04
CA TYR A 566 -29.74 -15.82 7.31
C TYR A 566 -28.67 -15.81 8.42
N ALA A 567 -27.71 -14.88 8.36
CA ALA A 567 -26.67 -14.75 9.36
C ALA A 567 -27.21 -14.30 10.72
N ALA A 568 -28.20 -13.41 10.75
CA ALA A 568 -28.89 -13.01 11.96
C ALA A 568 -29.62 -14.20 12.62
N TRP A 569 -30.35 -14.99 11.83
CA TRP A 569 -31.00 -16.22 12.30
C TRP A 569 -29.98 -17.24 12.83
N ARG A 570 -28.87 -17.46 12.11
CA ARG A 570 -27.80 -18.38 12.53
C ARG A 570 -27.18 -17.95 13.86
N ARG A 571 -26.87 -16.65 14.04
CA ARG A 571 -26.35 -16.10 15.31
C ARG A 571 -27.36 -16.25 16.46
N GLY A 572 -28.65 -16.01 16.20
CA GLY A 572 -29.72 -16.18 17.18
C GLY A 572 -29.98 -17.64 17.59
N SER A 573 -29.55 -18.61 16.78
CA SER A 573 -29.78 -20.05 17.02
C SER A 573 -28.78 -20.69 18.02
N GLY A 574 -27.78 -19.93 18.50
CA GLY A 574 -26.78 -20.40 19.43
C GLY A 574 -25.76 -21.34 18.76
N THR A 575 -25.48 -22.50 19.36
CA THR A 575 -24.51 -23.46 18.80
C THR A 575 -25.09 -24.15 17.56
N THR A 576 -24.46 -23.95 16.41
CA THR A 576 -24.82 -24.56 15.13
C THR A 576 -23.69 -25.46 14.62
N ARG A 577 -24.04 -26.44 13.79
CA ARG A 577 -23.11 -27.14 12.91
C ARG A 577 -23.28 -26.59 11.50
N ASP A 578 -22.21 -26.09 10.94
CA ASP A 578 -22.19 -25.56 9.58
C ASP A 578 -21.37 -26.44 8.65
N GLU A 579 -21.87 -26.61 7.45
CA GLU A 579 -21.23 -27.36 6.39
C GLU A 579 -21.34 -26.57 5.10
N VAL A 580 -20.19 -26.25 4.50
CA VAL A 580 -20.13 -25.61 3.18
C VAL A 580 -19.86 -26.71 2.17
N THR A 581 -20.75 -26.85 1.19
CA THR A 581 -20.60 -27.84 0.11
C THR A 581 -20.69 -27.14 -1.23
N ARG A 582 -20.01 -27.69 -2.24
CA ARG A 582 -20.20 -27.23 -3.62
C ARG A 582 -21.36 -28.03 -4.21
N SER A 583 -22.47 -27.35 -4.48
CA SER A 583 -23.74 -27.95 -4.92
C SER A 583 -23.93 -27.93 -6.45
N GLY A 584 -23.04 -27.25 -7.18
CA GLY A 584 -23.03 -27.18 -8.64
C GLY A 584 -21.82 -26.43 -9.19
N VAL A 585 -21.78 -26.21 -10.51
CA VAL A 585 -20.77 -25.37 -11.17
C VAL A 585 -21.00 -23.93 -10.71
N HIS A 586 -20.01 -23.32 -10.06
CA HIS A 586 -20.08 -21.97 -9.48
C HIS A 586 -21.11 -21.75 -8.35
N LEU A 587 -21.56 -22.81 -7.66
CA LEU A 587 -22.51 -22.69 -6.55
C LEU A 587 -21.95 -23.31 -5.27
N LEU A 588 -21.96 -22.52 -4.20
CA LEU A 588 -21.64 -22.95 -2.83
C LEU A 588 -22.94 -22.95 -2.01
N THR A 589 -23.26 -24.07 -1.40
CA THR A 589 -24.38 -24.19 -0.47
C THR A 589 -23.84 -24.26 0.95
N LEU A 590 -24.17 -23.25 1.75
CA LEU A 590 -24.05 -23.31 3.19
C LEU A 590 -25.24 -24.06 3.76
N THR A 591 -24.96 -25.07 4.58
CA THR A 591 -25.94 -25.80 5.38
C THR A 591 -25.69 -25.51 6.85
N THR A 592 -26.69 -24.96 7.55
CA THR A 592 -26.65 -24.72 8.99
C THR A 592 -27.68 -25.59 9.70
N THR A 593 -27.21 -26.34 10.70
CA THR A 593 -28.04 -27.21 11.55
C THR A 593 -27.92 -26.77 13.02
N PRO A 594 -28.99 -26.23 13.64
CA PRO A 594 -28.99 -25.89 15.06
C PRO A 594 -28.81 -27.14 15.92
N LEU A 595 -27.92 -27.09 16.92
CA LEU A 595 -27.71 -28.20 17.87
C LEU A 595 -28.70 -28.16 19.06
N SER A 596 -29.40 -27.04 19.23
CA SER A 596 -30.46 -26.84 20.22
C SER A 596 -31.85 -27.17 19.64
N LYS A 597 -32.85 -27.43 20.50
CA LYS A 597 -34.23 -27.66 20.03
C LYS A 597 -34.83 -26.35 19.48
N SER A 598 -34.70 -26.14 18.18
CA SER A 598 -35.27 -25.01 17.42
C SER A 598 -36.45 -25.42 16.53
N ALA A 599 -37.29 -24.44 16.15
CA ALA A 599 -38.38 -24.60 15.18
C ALA A 599 -37.87 -24.93 13.76
N VAL A 600 -36.67 -24.42 13.41
CA VAL A 600 -35.94 -24.74 12.19
C VAL A 600 -34.99 -25.91 12.47
N VAL A 601 -35.16 -27.00 11.73
CA VAL A 601 -34.34 -28.22 11.85
C VAL A 601 -33.03 -28.05 11.07
N LYS A 602 -33.12 -27.47 9.88
CA LYS A 602 -32.01 -27.30 8.95
C LYS A 602 -32.34 -26.14 8.02
N GLU A 603 -31.35 -25.32 7.72
CA GLU A 603 -31.49 -24.27 6.73
C GLU A 603 -30.30 -24.24 5.78
N THR A 604 -30.55 -24.04 4.50
CA THR A 604 -29.50 -23.90 3.49
C THR A 604 -29.60 -22.57 2.77
N LEU A 605 -28.44 -22.00 2.44
CA LEU A 605 -28.32 -20.82 1.60
C LEU A 605 -27.31 -21.11 0.49
N THR A 606 -27.76 -21.01 -0.76
CA THR A 606 -26.92 -21.21 -1.94
C THR A 606 -26.51 -19.88 -2.53
N ILE A 607 -25.20 -19.75 -2.71
CA ILE A 607 -24.51 -18.55 -3.10
C ILE A 607 -23.68 -18.85 -4.34
N ARG A 608 -23.69 -17.93 -5.31
CA ARG A 608 -22.83 -18.01 -6.49
C ARG A 608 -21.39 -17.66 -6.12
N ASP A 609 -20.43 -18.51 -6.48
CA ASP A 609 -19.03 -18.32 -6.05
C ASP A 609 -18.28 -17.21 -6.82
N THR A 610 -18.88 -16.66 -7.87
CA THR A 610 -18.30 -15.59 -8.69
C THR A 610 -18.55 -14.19 -8.13
N ASP A 611 -19.74 -13.94 -7.60
CA ASP A 611 -20.19 -12.61 -7.13
C ASP A 611 -20.78 -12.64 -5.72
N PHE A 612 -20.82 -13.81 -5.07
CA PHE A 612 -21.43 -14.03 -3.76
C PHE A 612 -22.92 -13.65 -3.67
N HIS A 613 -23.62 -13.60 -4.81
CA HIS A 613 -25.06 -13.38 -4.86
C HIS A 613 -25.84 -14.62 -4.39
N THR A 614 -26.82 -14.41 -3.52
CA THR A 614 -27.71 -15.45 -2.98
C THR A 614 -28.79 -15.82 -4.00
N VAL A 615 -28.85 -17.09 -4.41
CA VAL A 615 -29.74 -17.56 -5.48
C VAL A 615 -30.80 -18.55 -5.01
N ASP A 616 -30.56 -19.28 -3.93
CA ASP A 616 -31.51 -20.24 -3.37
C ASP A 616 -31.42 -20.28 -1.84
N ARG A 617 -32.55 -20.52 -1.17
CA ARG A 617 -32.65 -20.75 0.26
C ARG A 617 -33.67 -21.83 0.55
N THR A 618 -33.31 -22.85 1.33
CA THR A 618 -34.22 -23.93 1.72
C THR A 618 -34.30 -24.05 3.23
N ILE A 619 -35.52 -24.11 3.77
CA ILE A 619 -35.80 -24.11 5.20
C ILE A 619 -36.62 -25.34 5.56
N VAL A 620 -36.11 -26.15 6.48
CA VAL A 620 -36.79 -27.35 6.99
C VAL A 620 -37.37 -27.04 8.36
N LEU A 621 -38.68 -26.84 8.42
CA LEU A 621 -39.42 -26.58 9.66
C LEU A 621 -39.90 -27.88 10.29
N ARG A 622 -39.88 -27.94 11.63
CA ARG A 622 -40.29 -29.13 12.38
C ARG A 622 -41.75 -29.52 12.16
N ASP A 623 -42.65 -28.53 12.15
CA ASP A 623 -44.10 -28.76 12.16
C ASP A 623 -44.79 -28.37 10.83
N SER A 624 -44.07 -27.71 9.91
CA SER A 624 -44.64 -27.09 8.69
C SER A 624 -44.03 -27.58 7.38
N GLY A 625 -43.07 -28.51 7.43
CA GLY A 625 -42.41 -29.07 6.25
C GLY A 625 -41.29 -28.18 5.68
N THR A 626 -40.90 -28.46 4.45
CA THR A 626 -39.82 -27.73 3.74
C THR A 626 -40.38 -26.57 2.93
N VAL A 627 -39.72 -25.42 3.03
CA VAL A 627 -39.95 -24.25 2.17
C VAL A 627 -38.69 -24.01 1.34
N GLU A 628 -38.82 -23.97 0.03
CA GLU A 628 -37.74 -23.70 -0.92
C GLU A 628 -37.99 -22.34 -1.57
N ILE A 629 -36.98 -21.49 -1.62
CA ILE A 629 -37.03 -20.15 -2.18
C ILE A 629 -35.93 -20.06 -3.22
N ALA A 630 -36.29 -19.90 -4.49
CA ALA A 630 -35.34 -19.82 -5.59
C ALA A 630 -35.49 -18.50 -6.35
N GLU A 631 -34.39 -17.88 -6.73
CA GLU A 631 -34.38 -16.72 -7.60
C GLU A 631 -34.71 -17.12 -9.05
N LEU A 632 -35.68 -16.44 -9.65
CA LEU A 632 -36.05 -16.59 -11.05
C LEU A 632 -35.46 -15.48 -11.92
N ASN A 633 -35.31 -14.27 -11.38
CA ASN A 633 -34.70 -13.13 -12.08
C ASN A 633 -34.20 -12.07 -11.09
N TYR A 634 -33.13 -11.36 -11.44
CA TYR A 634 -32.55 -10.24 -10.71
C TYR A 634 -32.03 -9.18 -11.68
N ASP A 635 -32.42 -7.92 -11.48
CA ASP A 635 -31.94 -6.77 -12.26
C ASP A 635 -31.87 -5.51 -11.40
N VAL A 636 -30.95 -4.60 -11.71
CA VAL A 636 -30.91 -3.24 -11.14
C VAL A 636 -31.36 -2.25 -12.20
N LEU A 637 -32.58 -1.74 -12.04
CA LEU A 637 -33.22 -0.84 -13.00
C LEU A 637 -32.94 0.63 -12.67
N PRO A 638 -32.62 1.49 -13.64
CA PRO A 638 -32.55 2.93 -13.41
C PRO A 638 -33.95 3.48 -13.08
N TRP A 639 -34.04 4.53 -12.27
CA TRP A 639 -35.33 5.12 -11.85
C TRP A 639 -36.27 5.50 -13.02
N GLY A 640 -35.70 5.86 -14.18
CA GLY A 640 -36.48 6.17 -15.39
C GLY A 640 -37.17 4.98 -16.06
N ALA A 641 -36.75 3.75 -15.75
CA ALA A 641 -37.32 2.51 -16.28
C ALA A 641 -38.40 1.89 -15.37
N VAL A 642 -38.70 2.51 -14.22
CA VAL A 642 -39.57 1.96 -13.18
C VAL A 642 -40.82 2.81 -13.01
N ASN A 643 -41.99 2.18 -12.85
CA ASN A 643 -43.22 2.88 -12.57
C ASN A 643 -43.16 3.51 -11.16
N GLN A 644 -43.26 4.84 -11.10
CA GLN A 644 -43.18 5.60 -9.85
C GLN A 644 -44.33 5.30 -8.89
N ASP A 645 -45.46 4.77 -9.37
CA ASP A 645 -46.61 4.38 -8.54
C ASP A 645 -46.34 3.20 -7.62
N TRP A 646 -45.23 2.47 -7.82
CA TRP A 646 -44.83 1.35 -6.97
C TRP A 646 -44.19 1.79 -5.64
N PHE A 647 -43.87 3.07 -5.48
CA PHE A 647 -43.25 3.63 -4.28
C PHE A 647 -44.14 4.70 -3.63
N GLU A 648 -43.99 4.89 -2.32
CA GLU A 648 -44.67 5.98 -1.62
C GLU A 648 -44.12 7.34 -2.10
N PRO A 649 -44.97 8.33 -2.40
CA PRO A 649 -44.52 9.65 -2.85
C PRO A 649 -43.74 10.34 -1.73
N LEU A 650 -42.57 10.90 -2.08
CA LEU A 650 -41.78 11.73 -1.19
C LEU A 650 -42.61 12.96 -0.81
N VAL A 651 -42.92 13.10 0.48
CA VAL A 651 -43.80 14.18 0.97
C VAL A 651 -43.08 15.51 0.81
N GLY A 652 -43.46 16.27 -0.21
CA GLY A 652 -42.88 17.58 -0.51
C GLY A 652 -43.32 18.14 -1.85
N GLY A 653 -44.63 18.36 -2.03
CA GLY A 653 -45.16 18.90 -3.29
C GLY A 653 -46.66 19.10 -3.26
N ALA A 654 -47.16 19.92 -2.34
CA ALA A 654 -48.50 20.49 -2.47
C ALA A 654 -48.40 21.85 -3.16
N ALA A 655 -49.10 21.97 -4.28
CA ALA A 655 -49.19 23.13 -5.15
C ALA A 655 -49.57 24.42 -4.41
N ILE A 656 -49.07 25.56 -4.90
CA ILE A 656 -49.71 26.87 -4.66
C ILE A 656 -49.75 27.64 -5.98
N PRO A 657 -50.93 28.08 -6.47
CA PRO A 657 -51.01 29.18 -7.40
C PRO A 657 -51.02 30.51 -6.63
N GLY A 658 -49.95 31.27 -6.82
CA GLY A 658 -49.94 32.74 -6.89
C GLY A 658 -50.37 33.56 -5.66
N ARG A 659 -49.39 34.18 -4.99
CA ARG A 659 -49.29 35.65 -4.83
C ARG A 659 -47.98 36.02 -4.14
N LEU A 660 -47.31 37.02 -4.71
CA LEU A 660 -46.10 37.67 -4.21
C LEU A 660 -46.37 38.35 -2.85
N HIS A 661 -45.48 38.19 -1.87
CA HIS A 661 -44.80 39.30 -1.18
C HIS A 661 -43.53 38.78 -0.45
N PRO A 662 -42.53 39.66 -0.24
CA PRO A 662 -41.12 39.28 -0.17
C PRO A 662 -40.57 39.10 1.25
N SER A 663 -39.31 38.64 1.26
CA SER A 663 -38.28 38.67 2.32
C SER A 663 -38.42 37.70 3.50
N LEU A 664 -37.66 36.60 3.43
CA LEU A 664 -36.89 36.08 4.57
C LEU A 664 -35.49 35.67 4.09
N ALA A 665 -34.49 36.22 4.77
CA ALA A 665 -33.08 36.07 4.52
C ALA A 665 -32.56 34.67 4.91
N ALA A 666 -31.48 34.29 4.24
CA ALA A 666 -30.71 33.06 4.37
C ALA A 666 -30.37 32.67 5.83
N HIS A 667 -30.26 31.37 6.10
CA HIS A 667 -29.49 30.85 7.23
C HIS A 667 -28.29 30.10 6.67
N LEU A 668 -27.10 30.67 6.90
CA LEU A 668 -25.81 29.99 6.72
C LEU A 668 -25.60 28.94 7.84
N PRO A 669 -24.79 27.90 7.61
CA PRO A 669 -24.37 26.95 8.64
C PRO A 669 -23.55 27.66 9.73
N HIS A 670 -23.81 27.34 11.00
CA HIS A 670 -23.10 27.89 12.16
C HIS A 670 -21.79 27.11 12.38
N LEU A 671 -20.65 27.80 12.33
CA LEU A 671 -19.34 27.26 12.75
C LEU A 671 -19.30 27.13 14.28
N LEU A 672 -18.78 26.02 14.79
CA LEU A 672 -18.64 25.77 16.25
C LEU A 672 -17.63 26.72 16.88
N SER A 673 -17.88 27.14 18.12
CA SER A 673 -16.94 27.97 18.87
C SER A 673 -15.69 27.17 19.30
N ALA A 674 -14.60 27.88 19.60
CA ALA A 674 -13.36 27.25 20.04
C ALA A 674 -13.55 26.39 21.30
N ALA A 675 -14.34 26.88 22.27
CA ALA A 675 -14.62 26.15 23.52
C ALA A 675 -15.47 24.88 23.31
N GLU A 676 -16.42 24.90 22.37
CA GLU A 676 -17.23 23.72 22.03
C GLU A 676 -16.40 22.63 21.33
N LEU A 677 -15.44 23.05 20.50
CA LEU A 677 -14.50 22.13 19.86
C LEU A 677 -13.50 21.55 20.87
N ASP A 678 -12.98 22.37 21.79
CA ASP A 678 -12.07 21.89 22.85
C ASP A 678 -12.79 20.88 23.78
N GLU A 679 -14.07 21.12 24.10
CA GLU A 679 -14.90 20.19 24.88
C GLU A 679 -15.15 18.86 24.13
N ALA A 680 -15.46 18.92 22.84
CA ALA A 680 -15.65 17.73 22.01
C ALA A 680 -14.35 16.92 21.88
N GLU A 681 -13.21 17.58 21.76
CA GLU A 681 -11.89 16.96 21.61
C GLU A 681 -11.46 16.26 22.90
N LEU A 682 -11.52 16.95 24.05
CA LEU A 682 -11.21 16.36 25.35
C LEU A 682 -12.15 15.21 25.72
N SER A 683 -13.43 15.30 25.33
CA SER A 683 -14.38 14.21 25.54
C SER A 683 -14.07 12.98 24.68
N ALA A 684 -13.64 13.18 23.43
CA ALA A 684 -13.23 12.09 22.55
C ALA A 684 -11.95 11.40 23.06
N LEU A 685 -10.94 12.17 23.44
CA LEU A 685 -9.69 11.66 24.02
C LEU A 685 -9.95 10.86 25.31
N LEU A 686 -10.83 11.35 26.20
CA LEU A 686 -11.20 10.63 27.43
C LEU A 686 -11.90 9.29 27.14
N VAL A 687 -12.76 9.23 26.12
CA VAL A 687 -13.42 7.97 25.72
C VAL A 687 -12.40 6.98 25.14
N LEU A 688 -11.49 7.44 24.29
CA LEU A 688 -10.43 6.59 23.73
C LEU A 688 -9.51 6.04 24.82
N ASN A 689 -9.07 6.89 25.76
CA ASN A 689 -8.23 6.49 26.89
C ASN A 689 -8.91 5.45 27.80
N ARG A 690 -10.21 5.60 28.08
CA ARG A 690 -10.97 4.59 28.86
C ARG A 690 -11.09 3.25 28.15
N LEU A 691 -11.09 3.26 26.83
CA LEU A 691 -11.13 2.04 26.02
C LEU A 691 -9.74 1.46 25.78
N HIS A 692 -8.67 2.11 26.27
CA HIS A 692 -7.27 1.79 25.94
C HIS A 692 -6.99 1.81 24.43
N ALA A 693 -7.75 2.62 23.69
CA ALA A 693 -7.65 2.72 22.22
C ALA A 693 -6.60 3.77 21.78
N ASP A 694 -6.04 4.51 22.73
CA ASP A 694 -4.85 5.36 22.62
C ASP A 694 -3.53 4.56 22.74
N GLN A 695 -3.60 3.31 23.22
CA GLN A 695 -2.44 2.47 23.46
C GLN A 695 -2.34 1.34 22.42
N GLY A 696 -1.50 1.55 21.39
CA GLY A 696 -1.12 0.50 20.43
C GLY A 696 -2.05 0.31 19.23
N GLU A 697 -3.20 0.97 19.19
CA GLU A 697 -4.09 1.06 18.02
C GLU A 697 -3.77 2.34 17.22
N GLN A 698 -3.87 2.29 15.88
CA GLN A 698 -3.61 3.47 15.04
C GLN A 698 -4.86 4.35 14.98
N ILE A 699 -5.11 5.15 16.02
CA ILE A 699 -6.25 6.06 16.10
C ILE A 699 -5.75 7.51 16.17
N GLU A 700 -6.21 8.34 15.25
CA GLU A 700 -5.89 9.76 15.09
C GLU A 700 -7.15 10.61 15.34
N VAL A 701 -7.00 11.68 16.13
CA VAL A 701 -8.07 12.66 16.38
C VAL A 701 -7.75 13.94 15.62
N THR A 702 -8.69 14.40 14.79
CA THR A 702 -8.52 15.59 13.94
C THR A 702 -9.65 16.59 14.14
N ARG A 703 -9.31 17.89 14.22
CA ARG A 703 -10.27 18.98 14.42
C ARG A 703 -10.66 19.61 13.07
N ASN A 704 -11.97 19.70 12.81
CA ASN A 704 -12.55 20.37 11.65
C ASN A 704 -13.47 21.51 12.10
N GLY A 705 -13.78 22.47 11.21
CA GLY A 705 -14.67 23.61 11.52
C GLY A 705 -16.10 23.23 11.91
N ASP A 706 -16.51 22.00 11.61
CA ASP A 706 -17.84 21.43 11.90
C ASP A 706 -17.82 20.39 13.05
N GLY A 707 -16.66 20.08 13.65
CA GLY A 707 -16.53 19.13 14.76
C GLY A 707 -15.21 18.35 14.80
N ILE A 708 -15.11 17.38 15.69
CA ILE A 708 -13.96 16.48 15.88
C ILE A 708 -14.19 15.17 15.11
N GLN A 709 -13.16 14.70 14.42
CA GLN A 709 -13.19 13.46 13.67
C GLN A 709 -12.14 12.49 14.22
N VAL A 710 -12.59 11.31 14.63
CA VAL A 710 -11.74 10.26 15.19
C VAL A 710 -11.57 9.18 14.14
N ARG A 711 -10.39 9.07 13.55
CA ARG A 711 -10.08 8.08 12.50
C ARG A 711 -9.21 6.99 13.11
N GLY A 712 -9.46 5.73 12.80
CA GLY A 712 -8.53 4.72 13.28
C GLY A 712 -8.68 3.34 12.65
N LEU A 713 -7.64 2.51 12.78
CA LEU A 713 -7.64 1.15 12.29
C LEU A 713 -7.58 0.16 13.46
N VAL A 714 -8.52 -0.77 13.49
CA VAL A 714 -8.67 -1.74 14.58
C VAL A 714 -8.70 -3.18 14.06
N GLU A 715 -8.22 -4.13 14.86
CA GLU A 715 -8.03 -5.52 14.42
C GLU A 715 -9.32 -6.29 14.15
N SER A 716 -10.41 -5.93 14.84
CA SER A 716 -11.67 -6.69 14.77
C SER A 716 -12.89 -5.79 14.68
N GLU A 717 -13.94 -6.30 14.02
CA GLU A 717 -15.24 -5.60 13.95
C GLU A 717 -15.86 -5.39 15.33
N GLN A 718 -15.66 -6.35 16.24
CA GLN A 718 -16.12 -6.19 17.63
C GLN A 718 -15.45 -5.00 18.32
N ARG A 719 -14.15 -4.80 18.07
CA ARG A 719 -13.40 -3.66 18.62
C ARG A 719 -13.83 -2.34 17.98
N LYS A 720 -14.11 -2.35 16.67
CA LYS A 720 -14.68 -1.21 15.95
C LYS A 720 -16.03 -0.80 16.54
N GLU A 721 -16.97 -1.74 16.64
CA GLU A 721 -18.30 -1.48 17.19
C GLU A 721 -18.24 -0.96 18.63
N GLU A 722 -17.32 -1.48 19.44
CA GLU A 722 -17.07 -1.01 20.80
C GLU A 722 -16.68 0.48 20.82
N ILE A 723 -15.68 0.86 20.03
CA ILE A 723 -15.17 2.25 19.95
C ILE A 723 -16.22 3.19 19.33
N GLU A 724 -16.85 2.81 18.22
CA GLU A 724 -17.89 3.61 17.56
C GLU A 724 -19.10 3.82 18.47
N SER A 725 -19.54 2.79 19.21
CA SER A 725 -20.71 2.89 20.07
C SER A 725 -20.55 3.87 21.24
N GLN A 726 -19.31 4.14 21.66
CA GLN A 726 -18.99 5.12 22.69
C GLN A 726 -18.77 6.51 22.09
N LEU A 727 -18.11 6.63 20.94
CA LEU A 727 -17.82 7.90 20.28
C LEU A 727 -19.06 8.56 19.64
N VAL A 728 -19.99 7.78 19.08
CA VAL A 728 -21.26 8.31 18.49
C VAL A 728 -22.14 9.02 19.53
N ARG A 729 -21.92 8.77 20.83
CA ARG A 729 -22.68 9.42 21.92
C ARG A 729 -22.18 10.83 22.24
N LEU A 730 -21.02 11.22 21.73
CA LEU A 730 -20.43 12.53 21.96
C LEU A 730 -20.96 13.54 20.93
N HIS A 731 -21.33 14.73 21.41
CA HIS A 731 -21.74 15.82 20.54
C HIS A 731 -20.53 16.33 19.74
N HIS A 732 -20.75 16.60 18.45
CA HIS A 732 -19.73 17.10 17.52
C HIS A 732 -18.53 16.16 17.30
N VAL A 733 -18.66 14.86 17.57
CA VAL A 733 -17.63 13.85 17.29
C VAL A 733 -18.12 12.88 16.21
N THR A 734 -17.32 12.67 15.17
CA THR A 734 -17.60 11.70 14.09
C THR A 734 -16.54 10.61 14.08
N PRO A 735 -16.87 9.36 14.47
CA PRO A 735 -15.94 8.25 14.37
C PRO A 735 -15.88 7.73 12.93
N LEU A 736 -14.66 7.44 12.48
CA LEU A 736 -14.31 6.81 11.21
C LEU A 736 -13.30 5.70 11.53
N VAL A 737 -13.76 4.68 12.23
CA VAL A 737 -12.94 3.55 12.64
C VAL A 737 -13.14 2.42 11.63
N PHE A 738 -12.05 1.86 11.15
CA PHE A 738 -12.05 0.82 10.12
C PHE A 738 -11.39 -0.44 10.66
N THR A 739 -11.83 -1.62 10.21
CA THR A 739 -11.07 -2.83 10.47
C THR A 739 -9.97 -3.06 9.42
N PHE A 740 -8.91 -3.81 9.77
CA PHE A 740 -7.93 -4.25 8.76
C PHE A 740 -8.61 -4.99 7.60
N ASP A 741 -9.66 -5.75 7.89
CA ASP A 741 -10.48 -6.43 6.89
C ASP A 741 -11.32 -5.44 6.05
N GLU A 742 -11.82 -4.34 6.60
CA GLU A 742 -12.52 -3.29 5.84
C GLU A 742 -11.58 -2.49 4.93
N MET A 743 -10.36 -2.23 5.40
CA MET A 743 -9.33 -1.60 4.59
C MET A 743 -8.82 -2.57 3.51
N ALA A 744 -8.73 -3.87 3.82
CA ALA A 744 -8.47 -4.92 2.85
C ALA A 744 -9.65 -5.14 1.88
N ARG A 745 -10.90 -4.91 2.30
CA ARG A 745 -12.12 -4.95 1.45
C ARG A 745 -12.19 -3.80 0.44
N GLY A 746 -11.40 -2.74 0.61
CA GLY A 746 -11.13 -1.73 -0.44
C GLY A 746 -10.18 -2.21 -1.54
N ARG A 747 -9.56 -3.40 -1.38
CA ARG A 747 -8.66 -4.04 -2.35
C ARG A 747 -9.24 -5.39 -2.76
N THR A 748 -9.78 -5.46 -3.97
CA THR A 748 -10.33 -6.72 -4.50
C THR A 748 -9.23 -7.75 -4.75
N THR A 749 -9.21 -8.82 -3.94
CA THR A 749 -8.92 -10.26 -4.19
C THR A 749 -7.55 -10.82 -4.65
N ALA A 750 -7.07 -11.75 -3.82
CA ALA A 750 -6.28 -12.95 -4.12
C ALA A 750 -4.79 -12.77 -4.44
N ASP A 751 -3.96 -12.96 -3.42
CA ASP A 751 -3.02 -14.08 -3.46
C ASP A 751 -2.88 -14.74 -2.08
N GLY A 752 -2.76 -16.06 -2.07
CA GLY A 752 -2.48 -16.81 -0.85
C GLY A 752 -1.02 -16.63 -0.48
N ILE A 753 -0.74 -15.93 0.62
CA ILE A 753 0.61 -15.87 1.18
C ILE A 753 0.98 -17.28 1.67
N THR A 754 1.81 -17.96 0.89
CA THR A 754 2.66 -19.04 1.39
C THR A 754 4.10 -18.55 1.30
N SER A 755 4.60 -17.94 2.37
CA SER A 755 6.04 -17.94 2.62
C SER A 755 6.26 -17.75 4.12
N ILE A 756 6.55 -18.86 4.81
CA ILE A 756 7.26 -18.81 6.09
C ILE A 756 8.74 -18.71 5.72
N ARG A 757 9.34 -17.53 5.89
CA ARG A 757 10.81 -17.38 5.88
C ARG A 757 11.31 -17.45 7.31
N THR A 758 11.90 -18.59 7.68
CA THR A 758 12.68 -18.72 8.91
C THR A 758 14.04 -18.06 8.69
N ALA A 759 14.27 -16.87 9.25
CA ALA A 759 15.59 -16.25 9.29
C ALA A 759 16.30 -16.64 10.59
N SER A 760 17.38 -17.41 10.49
CA SER A 760 18.33 -17.64 11.59
C SER A 760 19.40 -16.56 11.52
N VAL A 761 19.41 -15.64 12.49
CA VAL A 761 20.48 -14.64 12.69
C VAL A 761 21.19 -14.99 13.99
N VAL A 762 22.51 -15.16 13.93
CA VAL A 762 23.35 -15.36 15.12
C VAL A 762 23.37 -14.06 15.94
N ARG A 763 22.68 -14.04 17.08
CA ARG A 763 22.61 -12.88 17.99
C ARG A 763 23.91 -12.69 18.79
N GLN A 764 24.46 -11.47 18.82
CA GLN A 764 25.44 -11.03 19.83
C GLN A 764 24.76 -10.89 21.21
N LEU A 765 25.54 -10.85 22.30
CA LEU A 765 25.04 -10.73 23.68
C LEU A 765 24.99 -9.26 24.11
N SER A 766 23.89 -8.84 24.73
CA SER A 766 23.72 -7.51 25.34
C SER A 766 24.48 -7.37 26.67
N PRO A 767 24.77 -6.14 27.16
CA PRO A 767 25.35 -5.91 28.49
C PRO A 767 24.61 -6.63 29.61
N LEU A 768 23.28 -6.65 29.56
CA LEU A 768 22.46 -7.37 30.54
C LEU A 768 22.61 -8.88 30.46
N GLU A 769 22.69 -9.45 29.25
CA GLU A 769 23.01 -10.88 29.06
C GLU A 769 24.44 -11.20 29.52
N ILE A 770 25.40 -10.29 29.28
CA ILE A 770 26.79 -10.44 29.74
C ILE A 770 26.86 -10.45 31.28
N TYR A 771 26.03 -9.67 31.96
CA TYR A 771 25.96 -9.60 33.42
C TYR A 771 25.23 -10.80 34.06
N LEU A 772 24.09 -11.21 33.49
CA LEU A 772 23.18 -12.20 34.10
C LEU A 772 23.55 -13.65 33.79
N VAL A 773 24.08 -13.96 32.60
CA VAL A 773 24.45 -15.33 32.21
C VAL A 773 25.51 -15.94 33.15
N PRO A 774 26.57 -15.22 33.57
CA PRO A 774 27.52 -15.71 34.58
C PRO A 774 26.91 -15.94 35.97
N GLN A 775 25.79 -15.29 36.29
CA GLN A 775 25.09 -15.41 37.58
C GLN A 775 24.09 -16.58 37.63
N GLY A 776 24.09 -17.44 36.60
CA GLY A 776 23.25 -18.64 36.54
C GLY A 776 21.88 -18.43 35.88
N GLN A 777 21.60 -17.24 35.32
CA GLN A 777 20.41 -17.00 34.51
C GLN A 777 20.61 -17.56 33.10
N THR A 778 19.53 -18.07 32.50
CA THR A 778 19.59 -18.50 31.10
C THR A 778 19.65 -17.27 30.19
N ARG A 779 20.26 -17.43 29.01
CA ARG A 779 20.31 -16.38 27.99
C ARG A 779 18.91 -15.90 27.60
N GLU A 780 17.95 -16.82 27.52
CA GLU A 780 16.57 -16.51 27.18
C GLU A 780 15.90 -15.65 28.26
N GLN A 781 16.12 -15.96 29.54
CA GLN A 781 15.62 -15.13 30.66
C GLN A 781 16.25 -13.74 30.68
N ALA A 782 17.56 -13.63 30.42
CA ALA A 782 18.24 -12.35 30.39
C ALA A 782 17.79 -11.48 29.19
N ALA A 783 17.57 -12.09 28.02
CA ALA A 783 17.03 -11.41 26.85
C ALA A 783 15.58 -10.95 27.06
N GLN A 784 14.75 -11.77 27.73
CA GLN A 784 13.38 -11.39 28.08
C GLN A 784 13.36 -10.21 29.05
N LEU A 785 14.21 -10.23 30.09
CA LEU A 785 14.30 -9.14 31.06
C LEU A 785 14.77 -7.82 30.41
N ALA A 786 15.72 -7.89 29.48
CA ALA A 786 16.16 -6.72 28.70
C ALA A 786 15.03 -6.16 27.84
N GLN A 787 14.23 -7.02 27.23
CA GLN A 787 13.06 -6.64 26.45
C GLN A 787 11.98 -6.00 27.33
N ASP A 788 11.68 -6.58 28.48
CA ASP A 788 10.66 -6.08 29.41
C ASP A 788 11.04 -4.70 29.97
N LEU A 789 12.31 -4.46 30.31
CA LEU A 789 12.81 -3.14 30.73
C LEU A 789 12.64 -2.07 29.64
N VAL A 790 12.97 -2.39 28.39
CA VAL A 790 12.82 -1.43 27.27
C VAL A 790 11.36 -1.14 26.98
N LEU A 791 10.48 -2.14 27.08
CA LEU A 791 9.05 -1.96 26.86
C LEU A 791 8.42 -1.08 27.95
N ALA A 792 8.77 -1.31 29.22
CA ALA A 792 8.31 -0.49 30.33
C ALA A 792 8.77 0.97 30.20
N ALA A 793 10.04 1.20 29.86
CA ALA A 793 10.57 2.54 29.68
C ALA A 793 9.99 3.27 28.46
N ALA A 794 9.67 2.53 27.40
CA ALA A 794 8.98 3.09 26.24
C ALA A 794 7.52 3.47 26.58
N SER A 795 6.88 2.73 27.50
CA SER A 795 5.57 3.06 28.04
C SER A 795 5.63 4.35 28.87
N ALA A 796 6.58 4.45 29.81
CA ALA A 796 6.75 5.65 30.64
C ALA A 796 7.07 6.90 29.81
N ASP A 797 7.91 6.80 28.77
CA ASP A 797 8.23 7.90 27.84
C ASP A 797 7.02 8.35 27.02
N ARG A 798 6.21 7.40 26.52
CA ARG A 798 4.99 7.72 25.77
C ARG A 798 3.98 8.47 26.63
N GLU A 799 3.63 7.92 27.78
CA GLU A 799 2.62 8.50 28.67
C GLU A 799 3.07 9.87 29.22
N SER A 800 4.39 10.06 29.40
CA SER A 800 4.98 11.36 29.75
C SER A 800 4.82 12.43 28.66
N LYS A 801 4.86 12.03 27.38
CA LYS A 801 4.62 12.92 26.24
C LYS A 801 3.15 13.30 26.12
N GLU A 802 2.24 12.35 26.30
CA GLU A 802 0.80 12.63 26.31
C GLU A 802 0.42 13.65 27.38
N ILE A 803 0.98 13.54 28.59
CA ILE A 803 0.80 14.55 29.65
C ILE A 803 1.35 15.92 29.20
N ALA A 804 2.52 15.95 28.58
CA ALA A 804 3.14 17.20 28.12
C ALA A 804 2.34 17.88 26.99
N ASP A 805 1.74 17.10 26.10
CA ASP A 805 0.95 17.57 24.97
C ASP A 805 -0.43 18.06 25.42
N LEU A 806 -1.09 17.34 26.34
CA LEU A 806 -2.32 17.80 26.99
C LEU A 806 -2.12 19.13 27.73
N LEU A 807 -1.00 19.26 28.46
CA LEU A 807 -0.65 20.50 29.14
C LEU A 807 -0.30 21.62 28.17
N GLU A 808 0.32 21.35 27.02
CA GLU A 808 0.58 22.39 26.02
C GLU A 808 -0.71 22.87 25.36
N HIS A 809 -1.49 21.93 24.83
CA HIS A 809 -2.63 22.21 23.99
C HIS A 809 -3.79 22.88 24.75
N PHE A 810 -3.97 22.54 26.02
CA PHE A 810 -5.08 23.03 26.84
C PHE A 810 -4.66 23.93 28.02
N SER A 811 -3.44 24.52 27.99
CA SER A 811 -2.93 25.39 29.07
C SER A 811 -3.60 26.77 29.18
N ALA A 812 -3.40 27.37 30.37
CA ALA A 812 -3.98 28.62 30.90
C ALA A 812 -4.12 29.76 29.87
N GLY A 813 -5.29 29.80 29.23
CA GLY A 813 -5.66 30.78 28.21
C GLY A 813 -6.90 30.37 27.42
N SER A 814 -7.25 29.08 27.42
CA SER A 814 -8.50 28.57 26.87
C SER A 814 -9.64 28.71 27.89
N ASP A 815 -10.75 29.30 27.47
CA ASP A 815 -12.02 29.33 28.21
C ASP A 815 -12.65 27.92 28.22
N LEU A 816 -11.96 26.95 28.81
CA LEU A 816 -12.41 25.56 28.89
C LEU A 816 -13.70 25.51 29.70
N THR A 817 -14.69 24.83 29.17
CA THR A 817 -15.95 24.55 29.86
C THR A 817 -15.68 23.70 31.11
N PRO A 818 -16.56 23.74 32.13
CA PRO A 818 -16.39 22.92 33.34
C PRO A 818 -16.23 21.41 33.05
N GLN A 819 -16.93 20.93 32.01
CA GLN A 819 -16.86 19.55 31.55
C GLN A 819 -15.51 19.23 30.90
N ALA A 820 -15.01 20.10 30.02
CA ALA A 820 -13.68 20.00 29.42
C ALA A 820 -12.56 19.98 30.49
N ARG A 821 -12.64 20.85 31.50
CA ARG A 821 -11.68 20.87 32.62
C ARG A 821 -11.66 19.56 33.41
N THR A 822 -12.83 18.99 33.65
CA THR A 822 -12.94 17.69 34.34
C THR A 822 -12.36 16.57 33.48
N ALA A 823 -12.63 16.56 32.17
CA ALA A 823 -12.06 15.56 31.24
C ALA A 823 -10.53 15.64 31.19
N LEU A 824 -9.96 16.85 31.07
CA LEU A 824 -8.51 17.08 31.11
C LEU A 824 -7.87 16.61 32.42
N THR A 825 -8.51 16.88 33.56
CA THR A 825 -8.02 16.44 34.87
C THR A 825 -7.98 14.91 34.98
N VAL A 826 -9.02 14.23 34.48
CA VAL A 826 -9.09 12.77 34.50
C VAL A 826 -8.06 12.16 33.55
N LEU A 827 -7.87 12.71 32.36
CA LEU A 827 -6.85 12.27 31.40
C LEU A 827 -5.44 12.36 31.98
N ILE A 828 -5.09 13.53 32.53
CA ILE A 828 -3.77 13.73 33.17
C ILE A 828 -3.57 12.74 34.33
N ALA A 829 -4.60 12.49 35.14
CA ALA A 829 -4.52 11.54 36.24
C ALA A 829 -4.32 10.08 35.76
N ASN A 830 -4.99 9.69 34.67
CA ASN A 830 -4.85 8.36 34.08
C ASN A 830 -3.45 8.13 33.49
N HIS A 831 -2.96 9.05 32.65
CA HIS A 831 -1.61 8.96 32.10
C HIS A 831 -0.55 8.97 33.20
N ARG A 832 -0.74 9.77 34.26
CA ARG A 832 0.15 9.75 35.43
C ARG A 832 0.19 8.37 36.08
N GLY A 833 -0.97 7.74 36.31
CA GLY A 833 -1.04 6.40 36.88
C GLY A 833 -0.33 5.36 36.00
N ASN A 834 -0.41 5.50 34.67
CA ASN A 834 0.30 4.63 33.74
C ASN A 834 1.82 4.83 33.78
N VAL A 835 2.30 6.08 33.90
CA VAL A 835 3.74 6.35 34.12
C VAL A 835 4.19 5.72 35.43
N GLU A 836 3.46 5.91 36.53
CA GLU A 836 3.80 5.34 37.84
C GLU A 836 3.86 3.81 37.79
N ALA A 837 2.88 3.15 37.16
CA ALA A 837 2.85 1.69 37.01
C ALA A 837 4.03 1.16 36.16
N ALA A 838 4.40 1.86 35.09
CA ALA A 838 5.54 1.48 34.26
C ALA A 838 6.87 1.59 35.03
N LEU A 839 7.05 2.66 35.81
CA LEU A 839 8.23 2.87 36.63
C LEU A 839 8.34 1.86 37.79
N GLU A 840 7.22 1.53 38.45
CA GLU A 840 7.16 0.46 39.45
C GLU A 840 7.54 -0.90 38.87
N HIS A 841 7.14 -1.18 37.62
CA HIS A 841 7.52 -2.40 36.92
C HIS A 841 9.03 -2.44 36.63
N GLU A 842 9.62 -1.35 36.15
CA GLU A 842 11.07 -1.24 35.96
C GLU A 842 11.84 -1.44 37.26
N GLU A 843 11.42 -0.79 38.35
CA GLU A 843 12.06 -0.91 39.65
C GLU A 843 11.96 -2.35 40.19
N SER A 844 10.81 -3.02 40.00
CA SER A 844 10.64 -4.43 40.35
C SER A 844 11.56 -5.36 39.55
N LEU A 845 11.76 -5.10 38.25
CA LEU A 845 12.66 -5.90 37.40
C LEU A 845 14.12 -5.72 37.83
N LEU A 846 14.54 -4.49 38.13
CA LEU A 846 15.89 -4.16 38.60
C LEU A 846 16.17 -4.72 40.01
N HIS A 847 15.18 -4.69 40.90
CA HIS A 847 15.26 -5.35 42.21
C HIS A 847 15.41 -6.87 42.08
N GLY A 848 14.71 -7.49 41.12
CA GLY A 848 14.79 -8.93 40.85
C GLY A 848 16.18 -9.42 40.47
N ILE A 849 17.04 -8.52 39.94
CA ILE A 849 18.43 -8.80 39.56
C ILE A 849 19.45 -8.23 40.56
N GLY A 850 19.00 -7.79 41.74
CA GLY A 850 19.87 -7.41 42.85
C GLY A 850 20.34 -5.95 42.89
N PHE A 851 19.81 -5.09 42.02
CA PHE A 851 20.05 -3.64 42.11
C PHE A 851 18.99 -3.00 43.01
N THR A 852 19.42 -2.23 43.99
CA THR A 852 18.54 -1.47 44.88
C THR A 852 18.93 -0.01 44.87
N ARG A 853 17.93 0.87 44.99
CA ARG A 853 18.17 2.31 45.05
C ARG A 853 19.03 2.64 46.28
N PRO A 854 20.17 3.35 46.13
CA PRO A 854 20.84 3.93 47.27
C PRO A 854 19.93 5.01 47.88
N GLY A 855 19.60 4.88 49.17
CA GLY A 855 18.74 5.81 49.90
C GLY A 855 19.40 7.18 50.10
N GLY A 856 19.39 8.01 49.06
CA GLY A 856 19.83 9.39 49.07
C GLY A 856 18.77 10.27 48.41
N ASP A 857 18.29 11.26 49.16
CA ASP A 857 17.36 12.28 48.73
C ASP A 857 18.17 13.44 48.13
N ASP A 858 18.58 13.30 46.86
CA ASP A 858 19.31 14.35 46.16
C ASP A 858 18.30 15.40 45.69
N GLY A 859 18.15 16.45 46.51
CA GLY A 859 17.36 17.64 46.24
C GLY A 859 17.89 18.43 45.05
N GLU A 860 17.57 17.97 43.84
CA GLU A 860 17.84 18.66 42.58
C GLU A 860 16.70 19.65 42.29
N GLN A 861 17.05 20.90 41.95
CA GLN A 861 16.08 22.00 41.80
C GLN A 861 15.02 21.70 40.73
N PRO A 862 13.75 22.09 40.93
CA PRO A 862 12.67 21.75 40.02
C PRO A 862 12.85 22.49 38.69
N ALA A 863 13.22 21.76 37.65
CA ALA A 863 12.97 22.16 36.27
C ALA A 863 11.46 22.40 36.09
N PRO A 864 11.02 23.29 35.18
CA PRO A 864 9.61 23.43 34.87
C PRO A 864 9.01 22.06 34.54
N ILE A 865 7.90 21.72 35.22
CA ILE A 865 7.34 20.35 35.31
C ILE A 865 7.31 19.64 33.95
N ARG A 866 6.88 20.34 32.89
CA ARG A 866 6.82 19.82 31.52
C ARG A 866 8.20 19.43 30.95
N ALA A 867 9.18 20.33 31.04
CA ALA A 867 10.51 20.08 30.50
C ALA A 867 11.23 18.98 31.29
N GLY A 868 11.07 18.98 32.62
CA GLY A 868 11.62 17.95 33.50
C GLY A 868 11.03 16.56 33.24
N LEU A 869 9.72 16.47 32.98
CA LEU A 869 9.03 15.23 32.66
C LEU A 869 9.57 14.60 31.36
N LEU A 870 9.59 15.38 30.27
CA LEU A 870 10.06 14.91 28.96
C LEU A 870 11.55 14.52 28.97
N SER A 871 12.41 15.34 29.58
CA SER A 871 13.85 15.06 29.61
C SER A 871 14.17 13.83 30.44
N SER A 872 13.48 13.64 31.58
CA SER A 872 13.73 12.51 32.46
C SER A 872 13.20 11.19 31.86
N ALA A 873 12.08 11.22 31.14
CA ALA A 873 11.49 10.03 30.51
C ALA A 873 12.33 9.56 29.31
N ALA A 874 12.80 10.50 28.48
CA ALA A 874 13.73 10.20 27.40
C ALA A 874 15.06 9.65 27.91
N GLN A 875 15.58 10.19 29.03
CA GLN A 875 16.79 9.68 29.68
C GLN A 875 16.59 8.24 30.19
N ASN A 876 15.45 7.96 30.82
CA ASN A 876 15.09 6.61 31.29
C ASN A 876 15.11 5.58 30.16
N LEU A 877 14.42 5.87 29.06
CA LEU A 877 14.39 5.01 27.86
C LEU A 877 15.76 4.81 27.22
N ALA A 878 16.58 5.86 27.16
CA ALA A 878 17.93 5.76 26.61
C ALA A 878 18.81 4.80 27.42
N LEU A 879 18.75 4.88 28.76
CA LEU A 879 19.50 4.00 29.66
C LEU A 879 19.03 2.54 29.57
N CYS A 880 17.71 2.29 29.48
CA CYS A 880 17.18 0.93 29.26
C CYS A 880 17.63 0.32 27.91
N ARG A 881 17.65 1.13 26.84
CA ARG A 881 18.18 0.70 25.53
C ARG A 881 19.67 0.42 25.57
N GLU A 882 20.44 1.21 26.31
CA GLU A 882 21.88 1.00 26.48
C GLU A 882 22.16 -0.36 27.14
N VAL A 883 21.40 -0.71 28.18
CA VAL A 883 21.53 -2.00 28.90
C VAL A 883 21.07 -3.20 28.03
N ALA A 884 20.12 -2.99 27.11
CA ALA A 884 19.60 -4.01 26.21
C ALA A 884 20.32 -4.11 24.84
N SER A 885 21.24 -3.20 24.54
CA SER A 885 21.88 -3.11 23.21
C SER A 885 22.79 -4.30 22.95
N THR A 886 22.79 -4.83 21.72
CA THR A 886 23.78 -5.83 21.27
C THR A 886 24.99 -5.20 20.58
N ASP A 887 25.04 -3.86 20.49
CA ASP A 887 26.14 -3.15 19.87
C ASP A 887 27.34 -3.12 20.83
N GLY A 888 28.51 -3.55 20.35
CA GLY A 888 29.72 -3.76 21.15
C GLY A 888 30.38 -2.51 21.76
N GLN A 889 29.66 -1.40 21.93
CA GLN A 889 30.12 -0.14 22.52
C GLN A 889 29.38 0.28 23.81
N ALA A 890 28.44 -0.53 24.33
CA ALA A 890 27.66 -0.18 25.51
C ALA A 890 28.45 -0.26 26.84
N ARG A 891 28.14 0.62 27.80
CA ARG A 891 28.73 0.62 29.16
C ARG A 891 28.28 -0.61 29.97
N PRO A 892 29.08 -1.09 30.94
CA PRO A 892 28.70 -2.21 31.80
C PRO A 892 27.48 -1.87 32.66
N VAL A 893 26.65 -2.88 32.95
CA VAL A 893 25.38 -2.78 33.70
C VAL A 893 25.59 -2.11 35.06
N GLU A 894 26.72 -2.39 35.71
CA GLU A 894 27.09 -1.86 37.02
C GLU A 894 27.32 -0.33 37.02
N ALA A 895 27.61 0.27 35.87
CA ALA A 895 27.73 1.72 35.71
C ALA A 895 26.40 2.37 35.28
N THR A 896 25.61 1.68 34.45
CA THR A 896 24.40 2.24 33.83
C THR A 896 23.16 2.12 34.72
N VAL A 897 23.02 1.03 35.48
CA VAL A 897 21.82 0.79 36.33
C VAL A 897 21.67 1.80 37.47
N PRO A 898 22.73 2.28 38.15
CA PRO A 898 22.58 3.36 39.13
C PRO A 898 22.04 4.66 38.54
N GLU A 899 22.48 5.03 37.33
CA GLU A 899 21.95 6.20 36.60
C GLU A 899 20.48 6.00 36.23
N LEU A 900 20.10 4.76 35.85
CA LEU A 900 18.73 4.37 35.54
C LEU A 900 17.81 4.51 36.76
N LEU A 901 18.22 3.96 37.92
CA LEU A 901 17.46 4.08 39.17
C LEU A 901 17.29 5.55 39.61
N ALA A 902 18.28 6.40 39.34
CA ALA A 902 18.17 7.84 39.60
C ALA A 902 17.19 8.54 38.62
N ALA A 903 17.13 8.10 37.35
CA ALA A 903 16.18 8.61 36.38
C ALA A 903 14.73 8.21 36.73
N ILE A 904 14.50 6.95 37.12
CA ILE A 904 13.21 6.45 37.63
C ILE A 904 12.75 7.28 38.84
N ALA A 905 13.66 7.55 39.77
CA ALA A 905 13.39 8.35 40.96
C ALA A 905 12.97 9.80 40.63
N ARG A 906 13.70 10.46 39.71
CA ARG A 906 13.35 11.81 39.26
C ARG A 906 11.97 11.84 38.61
N LEU A 907 11.66 10.84 37.79
CA LEU A 907 10.33 10.73 37.18
C LEU A 907 9.22 10.57 38.20
N HIS A 908 9.37 9.68 39.20
CA HIS A 908 8.39 9.57 40.30
C HIS A 908 8.19 10.88 41.07
N SER A 909 9.26 11.64 41.31
CA SER A 909 9.16 12.95 41.97
C SER A 909 8.39 13.97 41.13
N ILE A 910 8.67 14.03 39.82
CA ILE A 910 8.00 14.96 38.90
C ILE A 910 6.53 14.56 38.72
N THR A 911 6.22 13.27 38.55
CA THR A 911 4.84 12.80 38.38
C THR A 911 4.00 13.01 39.64
N SER A 912 4.57 12.76 40.83
CA SER A 912 3.88 13.02 42.10
C SER A 912 3.61 14.53 42.32
N SER A 913 4.47 15.42 41.82
CA SER A 913 4.27 16.87 41.87
C SER A 913 3.08 17.37 41.01
N LEU A 914 2.61 16.58 40.04
CA LEU A 914 1.40 16.87 39.25
C LEU A 914 0.10 16.71 40.07
N SER A 915 0.17 16.22 41.31
CA SER A 915 -0.99 15.86 42.15
C SER A 915 -1.68 17.03 42.86
N THR A 916 -1.07 18.21 42.94
CA THR A 916 -1.75 19.42 43.42
C THR A 916 -2.45 20.10 42.24
N ALA A 917 -3.79 20.10 42.27
CA ALA A 917 -4.69 20.61 41.23
C ALA A 917 -4.15 21.87 40.49
N PRO A 918 -4.46 22.04 39.19
CA PRO A 918 -4.15 23.28 38.52
C PRO A 918 -5.01 24.39 39.14
N ASP A 919 -4.41 25.19 40.03
CA ASP A 919 -4.80 26.58 40.24
C ASP A 919 -4.57 27.29 38.89
N LEU A 920 -5.53 27.12 37.97
CA LEU A 920 -5.69 28.01 36.83
C LEU A 920 -6.04 29.38 37.43
N PRO A 921 -5.20 30.43 37.27
CA PRO A 921 -5.48 31.72 37.88
C PRO A 921 -6.81 32.26 37.33
N ASN A 922 -7.83 32.35 38.19
CA ASN A 922 -9.12 32.95 37.86
C ASN A 922 -8.93 34.42 37.48
N ALA A 923 -9.13 34.75 36.21
CA ALA A 923 -9.26 36.12 35.74
C ALA A 923 -10.71 36.62 35.93
N ALA A 924 -11.08 37.02 37.17
CA ALA A 924 -12.10 38.05 37.45
C ALA A 924 -12.30 38.29 38.97
N GLY A 925 -12.00 39.52 39.41
CA GLY A 925 -12.28 40.07 40.77
C GLY A 925 -11.08 39.93 41.72
N ASP A 926 -10.37 40.97 42.15
CA ASP A 926 -10.83 42.26 42.67
C ASP A 926 -9.89 43.40 42.27
N ARG A 927 -10.45 44.45 41.65
CA ARG A 927 -9.86 45.78 41.77
C ARG A 927 -10.26 46.32 43.15
N PRO A 928 -9.33 46.62 44.07
CA PRO A 928 -9.69 47.37 45.25
C PRO A 928 -10.05 48.80 44.81
N PHE A 929 -11.30 49.15 45.06
CA PHE A 929 -11.79 50.52 45.12
C PHE A 929 -10.97 51.26 46.19
N ILE A 930 -9.96 52.03 45.79
CA ILE A 930 -9.34 53.04 46.67
C ILE A 930 -9.70 54.42 46.11
N SER A 931 -10.81 54.94 46.65
CA SER A 931 -11.11 56.37 46.68
C SER A 931 -10.28 57.02 47.78
N LYS A 932 -9.53 58.07 47.43
CA LYS A 932 -9.11 59.23 48.23
C LYS A 932 -9.03 59.04 49.76
N LYS A 933 -7.81 59.19 50.31
CA LYS A 933 -7.49 60.27 51.27
C LYS A 933 -5.97 60.32 51.57
N GLN A 934 -5.45 61.54 51.46
CA GLN A 934 -4.15 62.08 51.86
C GLN A 934 -2.92 61.69 51.04
#